data_AF-A0A7Y3FRH9-F1
#
_entry.id   AF-A0A7Y3FRH9-F1
#
_cell.length_a   1.000
_cell.length_b   1.000
_cell.length_c   1.000
_cell.angle_alpha   90.00
_cell.angle_beta   90.00
_cell.angle_gamma   90.00
#
_symmetry.space_group_name_H-M   'P 1'
#
loop_
_entity.id
_entity.type
_entity.pdbx_description
1 polymer ?
#
loop_
_entity_poly.entity_id
_entity_poly.type
_entity_poly.pdbx_seq_one_letter_code
_entity_poly.pdbx_strand_id
1 'polypeptide(L)'
;NDYNVLVSAPHEGPRRITGIIDLGDAHSAPRVFDLGIAIAYAILGTDDPLLAAAAVVRGFHERTPLSVDEIDVVYALARARLGASVSISAWKRHQMEQVDEYATVTERPAWDMIRTLDAIPVTLAEGVIRDACGQPASKRSRRLVKWLGEQKVEPVMDVAEGDDGTWVLDLSVGSPLLDGRDTENTEAFTRRVFREMEDRGARLGIGRYLEPRAFYLTDTFAGRAGDPRERRTIHLGIDLFDEAGAEVRAPLKGRVKSVQDNGQGLDYGPTVILEHDGPEGPFWTLYGHLERASVEDLEDGAEVAAGDVIARVGPYPENGDWPPHLHFQIITDLLGREGEFPGVALPRERSVWASFSPDPNLLLRLQGDTTYAEPEELAHRREERFGSNLSLSYDEPLHIVRGVGSFLYDPFGRGYLDCVNNVAHVGHERQEVVEAGRRQMGVLNTNTRYLHETVIEFAERLGALLPDPLSVCYFVNSGSEANELALRLARAHTGGTGVVAIESGYHGHTQALVDVSHYKHARAGGIGAPRWVRTVPLPDDYRGLYGRSESGRAERYAGHVRDAFASLGTDGHPPAAFIAEAILSCAGQIEPPAGYLKAAYRNARSAGAVCVADEVQIGFGRVGSHMWGFESAEATPDIVTLGKPMGNGHPMGAVVTTPEIAESFANGMEFFSTFGGNPVSAAIGLAVLDVVKDDQLKEHAAVVGGTLKAGLATLAMHHGCIGDVRGRGLFLGIELVANRSDKTPSAEIASYVVNRAKELGVLLSADGPDHNVLKIKPPMTFSQQDAERLVETLDRLLGEDAVAALLAS
;
A
#
# COMPACT_ATOMS: atom_id res chain seq x y z
N ASN A 1 -24.01 32.97 -2.83
CA ASN A 1 -23.37 32.25 -1.70
C ASN A 1 -24.41 31.28 -1.24
N ASP A 2 -24.55 30.21 -2.00
CA ASP A 2 -25.72 29.32 -1.90
C ASP A 2 -25.54 28.35 -0.72
N TYR A 3 -24.39 28.44 -0.05
CA TYR A 3 -24.00 27.68 1.12
C TYR A 3 -24.19 28.47 2.43
N ASN A 4 -24.59 29.74 2.37
CA ASN A 4 -24.80 30.60 3.55
C ASN A 4 -23.57 30.76 4.48
N VAL A 5 -22.36 30.48 3.99
CA VAL A 5 -21.11 30.59 4.75
C VAL A 5 -20.20 31.67 4.18
N LEU A 6 -19.70 32.59 5.01
CA LEU A 6 -18.65 33.52 4.65
C LEU A 6 -17.29 32.89 4.93
N VAL A 7 -16.35 33.03 4.01
CA VAL A 7 -14.99 32.49 4.14
C VAL A 7 -13.95 33.59 4.08
N SER A 8 -12.81 33.38 4.75
CA SER A 8 -11.65 34.28 4.73
C SER A 8 -11.13 34.47 3.31
N ALA A 9 -10.50 35.62 3.05
CA ALA A 9 -9.99 35.92 1.73
C ALA A 9 -8.82 34.97 1.38
N PRO A 10 -8.62 34.60 0.10
CA PRO A 10 -7.63 33.60 -0.31
C PRO A 10 -6.18 33.90 0.11
N HIS A 11 -5.85 35.17 0.38
CA HIS A 11 -4.52 35.63 0.73
C HIS A 11 -4.25 35.68 2.26
N GLU A 12 -5.23 35.33 3.09
CA GLU A 12 -5.11 35.36 4.56
C GLU A 12 -4.68 34.02 5.18
N GLY A 13 -4.28 33.05 4.35
CA GLY A 13 -3.91 31.70 4.75
C GLY A 13 -5.01 30.67 4.42
N PRO A 14 -5.05 29.50 5.10
CA PRO A 14 -6.05 28.48 4.87
C PRO A 14 -7.46 29.07 4.97
N ARG A 15 -8.36 28.74 4.02
CA ARG A 15 -9.74 29.24 4.05
C ARG A 15 -10.42 28.84 5.36
N ARG A 16 -10.90 29.83 6.11
CA ARG A 16 -11.63 29.65 7.37
C ARG A 16 -13.02 30.23 7.23
N ILE A 17 -13.99 29.61 7.90
CA ILE A 17 -15.33 30.16 8.02
C ILE A 17 -15.26 31.42 8.91
N THR A 18 -15.62 32.58 8.36
CA THR A 18 -15.60 33.88 9.05
C THR A 18 -16.99 34.35 9.47
N GLY A 19 -18.05 33.75 8.93
CA GLY A 19 -19.42 34.05 9.32
C GLY A 19 -20.43 33.09 8.70
N ILE A 20 -21.64 33.11 9.25
CA ILE A 20 -22.81 32.40 8.72
C ILE A 20 -23.89 33.46 8.52
N ILE A 21 -24.63 33.36 7.41
CA ILE A 21 -25.74 34.25 7.08
C ILE A 21 -27.04 33.44 6.96
N ASP A 22 -28.16 34.11 6.72
CA ASP A 22 -29.47 33.46 6.51
C ASP A 22 -30.05 32.76 7.75
N LEU A 23 -30.16 33.51 8.85
CA LEU A 23 -30.79 33.06 10.10
C LEU A 23 -32.33 33.22 10.10
N GLY A 24 -32.94 33.43 8.93
CA GLY A 24 -34.38 33.74 8.80
C GLY A 24 -35.29 32.61 9.28
N ASP A 25 -34.83 31.36 9.19
CA ASP A 25 -35.55 30.16 9.60
C ASP A 25 -35.16 29.66 11.00
N ALA A 26 -34.41 30.44 11.77
CA ALA A 26 -34.00 30.07 13.12
C ALA A 26 -35.21 30.01 14.07
N HIS A 27 -35.41 28.85 14.70
CA HIS A 27 -36.48 28.60 15.67
C HIS A 27 -35.93 28.13 17.03
N SER A 28 -36.72 28.31 18.10
CA SER A 28 -36.42 27.74 19.41
C SER A 28 -36.93 26.29 19.49
N ALA A 29 -36.03 25.31 19.53
CA ALA A 29 -36.33 23.89 19.57
C ALA A 29 -35.25 23.10 20.33
N PRO A 30 -35.49 21.83 20.70
CA PRO A 30 -34.43 20.95 21.19
C PRO A 30 -33.26 20.88 20.21
N ARG A 31 -32.07 21.16 20.71
CA ARG A 31 -30.83 21.28 19.93
C ARG A 31 -30.50 20.07 19.06
N VAL A 32 -30.87 18.87 19.51
CA VAL A 32 -30.67 17.62 18.75
C VAL A 32 -31.40 17.60 17.40
N PHE A 33 -32.43 18.45 17.22
CA PHE A 33 -33.11 18.57 15.94
C PHE A 33 -32.20 19.14 14.85
N ASP A 34 -31.31 20.08 15.19
CA ASP A 34 -30.34 20.64 14.24
C ASP A 34 -29.43 19.52 13.69
N LEU A 35 -28.99 18.62 14.58
CA LEU A 35 -28.16 17.48 14.20
C LEU A 35 -28.93 16.49 13.33
N GLY A 36 -30.18 16.15 13.69
CA GLY A 36 -31.03 15.29 12.87
C GLY A 36 -31.26 15.87 11.46
N ILE A 37 -31.44 17.19 11.36
CA ILE A 37 -31.55 17.90 10.07
C ILE A 37 -30.24 17.85 9.29
N ALA A 38 -29.11 18.16 9.94
CA ALA A 38 -27.79 18.14 9.32
C ALA A 38 -27.47 16.75 8.73
N ILE A 39 -27.71 15.69 9.50
CA ILE A 39 -27.51 14.31 9.05
C ILE A 39 -28.40 14.00 7.86
N ALA A 40 -29.70 14.32 7.91
CA ALA A 40 -30.64 14.02 6.84
C ALA A 40 -30.19 14.54 5.47
N TYR A 41 -29.49 15.67 5.43
CA TYR A 41 -28.95 16.22 4.19
C TYR A 41 -27.51 15.78 3.89
N ALA A 42 -26.65 15.65 4.91
CA ALA A 42 -25.26 15.23 4.75
C ALA A 42 -25.10 13.81 4.20
N ILE A 43 -26.09 12.94 4.42
CA ILE A 43 -26.07 11.56 3.93
C ILE A 43 -26.58 11.42 2.49
N LEU A 44 -27.25 12.43 1.92
CA LEU A 44 -27.85 12.31 0.59
C LEU A 44 -26.78 12.10 -0.49
N GLY A 45 -26.98 11.08 -1.33
CA GLY A 45 -26.02 10.73 -2.39
C GLY A 45 -24.68 10.19 -1.88
N THR A 46 -24.54 10.00 -0.56
CA THR A 46 -23.38 9.31 0.00
C THR A 46 -23.51 7.81 -0.19
N ASP A 47 -22.36 7.17 -0.36
CA ASP A 47 -22.30 5.73 -0.58
C ASP A 47 -22.44 4.91 0.71
N ASP A 48 -22.04 5.50 1.85
CA ASP A 48 -22.18 4.92 3.18
C ASP A 48 -22.84 5.97 4.10
N PRO A 49 -24.18 5.92 4.23
CA PRO A 49 -24.91 6.92 4.99
C PRO A 49 -24.63 6.83 6.50
N LEU A 50 -24.25 5.66 7.03
CA LEU A 50 -23.93 5.52 8.45
C LEU A 50 -22.56 6.14 8.76
N LEU A 51 -21.57 5.95 7.90
CA LEU A 51 -20.26 6.59 8.04
C LEU A 51 -20.37 8.12 7.95
N ALA A 52 -21.11 8.62 6.97
CA ALA A 52 -21.36 10.06 6.82
C ALA A 52 -22.09 10.63 8.06
N ALA A 53 -23.13 9.95 8.55
CA ALA A 53 -23.82 10.34 9.77
C ALA A 53 -22.89 10.33 10.99
N ALA A 54 -22.08 9.28 11.16
CA ALA A 54 -21.14 9.15 12.26
C ALA A 54 -20.10 10.28 12.28
N ALA A 55 -19.58 10.69 11.12
CA ALA A 55 -18.65 11.81 11.01
C ALA A 55 -19.29 13.13 11.49
N VAL A 56 -20.52 13.40 11.06
CA VAL A 56 -21.29 14.59 11.48
C VAL A 56 -21.58 14.55 12.98
N VAL A 57 -22.04 13.41 13.49
CA VAL A 57 -22.34 13.22 14.92
C VAL A 57 -21.09 13.41 15.79
N ARG A 58 -19.96 12.82 15.39
CA ARG A 58 -18.69 12.93 16.13
C ARG A 58 -18.26 14.39 16.25
N GLY A 59 -18.22 15.10 15.12
CA GLY A 59 -17.87 16.53 15.10
C GLY A 59 -18.84 17.40 15.93
N PHE A 60 -20.15 17.09 15.88
CA PHE A 60 -21.14 17.78 16.70
C PHE A 60 -20.94 17.51 18.19
N HIS A 61 -20.81 16.23 18.58
CA HIS A 61 -20.67 15.79 19.97
C HIS A 61 -19.41 16.35 20.64
N GLU A 62 -18.28 16.40 19.92
CA GLU A 62 -17.02 16.98 20.40
C GLU A 62 -17.16 18.45 20.79
N ARG A 63 -17.96 19.22 20.05
CA ARG A 63 -18.19 20.64 20.33
C ARG A 63 -19.35 20.87 21.26
N THR A 64 -20.32 19.97 21.24
CA THR A 64 -21.61 20.12 21.89
C THR A 64 -22.09 18.75 22.35
N PRO A 65 -21.67 18.31 23.55
CA PRO A 65 -21.96 16.97 24.04
C PRO A 65 -23.46 16.67 24.09
N LEU A 66 -23.82 15.50 23.56
CA LEU A 66 -25.18 14.96 23.55
C LEU A 66 -25.41 14.09 24.79
N SER A 67 -26.62 14.15 25.33
CA SER A 67 -27.10 13.18 26.33
C SER A 67 -27.39 11.81 25.68
N VAL A 68 -27.47 10.75 26.50
CA VAL A 68 -27.80 9.40 26.01
C VAL A 68 -29.14 9.37 25.30
N ASP A 69 -30.13 10.09 25.83
CA ASP A 69 -31.47 10.18 25.22
C ASP A 69 -31.42 10.88 23.86
N GLU A 70 -30.63 11.95 23.72
CA GLU A 70 -30.42 12.63 22.43
C GLU A 70 -29.74 11.72 21.40
N ILE A 71 -28.69 10.99 21.81
CA ILE A 71 -27.97 10.04 20.95
C ILE A 71 -28.93 8.97 20.41
N ASP A 72 -29.78 8.41 21.28
CA ASP A 72 -30.68 7.32 20.93
C ASP A 72 -31.81 7.74 19.97
N VAL A 73 -32.15 9.03 19.89
CA VAL A 73 -33.22 9.51 19.00
C VAL A 73 -32.71 10.18 17.72
N VAL A 74 -31.43 10.52 17.62
CA VAL A 74 -30.84 11.24 16.47
C VAL A 74 -31.13 10.56 15.14
N TYR A 75 -30.97 9.23 15.06
CA TYR A 75 -31.20 8.48 13.84
C TYR A 75 -32.67 8.55 13.41
N ALA A 76 -33.59 8.39 14.36
CA ALA A 76 -35.03 8.52 14.12
C ALA A 76 -35.41 9.95 13.68
N LEU A 77 -34.78 10.98 14.25
CA LEU A 77 -34.99 12.38 13.85
C LEU A 77 -34.51 12.64 12.42
N ALA A 78 -33.36 12.10 12.02
CA ALA A 78 -32.86 12.21 10.64
C ALA A 78 -33.82 11.54 9.65
N ARG A 79 -34.30 10.32 9.94
CA ARG A 79 -35.32 9.63 9.12
C ARG A 79 -36.62 10.42 9.06
N ALA A 80 -37.10 10.94 10.19
CA ALA A 80 -38.30 11.76 10.25
C ALA A 80 -38.14 13.04 9.40
N ARG A 81 -36.95 13.65 9.38
CA ARG A 81 -36.69 14.82 8.54
C ARG A 81 -36.72 14.50 7.05
N LEU A 82 -36.16 13.37 6.63
CA LEU A 82 -36.28 12.90 5.23
C LEU A 82 -37.75 12.68 4.85
N GLY A 83 -38.52 12.02 5.72
CA GLY A 83 -39.97 11.82 5.55
C GLY A 83 -40.75 13.14 5.45
N ALA A 84 -40.38 14.13 6.27
CA ALA A 84 -40.92 15.48 6.17
C ALA A 84 -40.55 16.15 4.84
N SER A 85 -39.31 15.99 4.36
CA SER A 85 -38.86 16.56 3.09
C SER A 85 -39.70 16.06 1.93
N VAL A 86 -39.87 14.73 1.79
CA VAL A 86 -40.67 14.15 0.70
C VAL A 86 -42.16 14.52 0.82
N SER A 87 -42.69 14.61 2.05
CA SER A 87 -44.08 15.01 2.28
C SER A 87 -44.32 16.48 1.90
N ILE A 88 -43.38 17.37 2.23
CA ILE A 88 -43.44 18.79 1.88
C ILE A 88 -43.35 18.96 0.37
N SER A 89 -42.44 18.26 -0.32
CA SER A 89 -42.33 18.32 -1.78
C SER A 89 -43.61 17.83 -2.47
N ALA A 90 -44.20 16.73 -2.00
CA ALA A 90 -45.48 16.23 -2.52
C ALA A 90 -46.62 17.23 -2.30
N TRP A 91 -46.71 17.84 -1.11
CA TRP A 91 -47.72 18.86 -0.80
C TRP A 91 -47.56 20.12 -1.67
N LYS A 92 -46.33 20.62 -1.84
CA LYS A 92 -46.04 21.78 -2.69
C LYS A 92 -46.39 21.51 -4.16
N ARG A 93 -46.08 20.32 -4.68
CA ARG A 93 -46.47 19.90 -6.04
C ARG A 93 -47.98 19.91 -6.25
N HIS A 94 -48.78 19.63 -5.22
CA HIS A 94 -50.24 19.72 -5.29
C HIS A 94 -50.76 21.17 -5.21
N GLN A 95 -50.01 22.10 -4.61
CA GLN A 95 -50.46 23.49 -4.42
C GLN A 95 -50.09 24.43 -5.57
N MET A 96 -49.10 24.09 -6.40
CA MET A 96 -48.56 24.99 -7.42
C MET A 96 -48.99 24.56 -8.84
N GLU A 97 -49.47 25.51 -9.65
CA GLU A 97 -49.81 25.27 -11.07
C GLU A 97 -48.57 25.00 -11.94
N GLN A 98 -47.39 25.50 -11.51
CA GLN A 98 -46.08 25.18 -12.10
C GLN A 98 -45.14 24.70 -11.00
N VAL A 99 -44.48 23.56 -11.23
CA VAL A 99 -43.54 22.98 -10.26
C VAL A 99 -42.25 23.81 -10.25
N ASP A 100 -41.93 24.42 -9.12
CA ASP A 100 -40.63 25.02 -8.88
C ASP A 100 -39.58 23.90 -8.72
N GLU A 101 -38.61 23.83 -9.65
CA GLU A 101 -37.53 22.82 -9.63
C GLU A 101 -36.72 22.90 -8.32
N TYR A 102 -36.53 24.09 -7.76
CA TYR A 102 -35.84 24.26 -6.48
C TYR A 102 -36.61 23.61 -5.32
N ALA A 103 -37.95 23.67 -5.35
CA ALA A 103 -38.80 23.11 -4.30
C ALA A 103 -38.84 21.57 -4.28
N THR A 104 -38.30 20.91 -5.31
CA THR A 104 -38.30 19.44 -5.46
C THR A 104 -36.90 18.84 -5.59
N VAL A 105 -35.84 19.65 -5.52
CA VAL A 105 -34.44 19.23 -5.73
C VAL A 105 -33.99 18.12 -4.79
N THR A 106 -34.51 18.07 -3.57
CA THR A 106 -34.16 17.06 -2.56
C THR A 106 -35.08 15.84 -2.57
N GLU A 107 -36.17 15.84 -3.34
CA GLU A 107 -37.22 14.82 -3.23
C GLU A 107 -36.75 13.42 -3.63
N ARG A 108 -36.16 13.29 -4.83
CA ARG A 108 -35.66 12.00 -5.32
C ARG A 108 -34.51 11.48 -4.43
N PRO A 109 -33.45 12.28 -4.14
CA PRO A 109 -32.40 11.86 -3.22
C PRO A 109 -32.93 11.41 -1.85
N ALA A 110 -33.92 12.11 -1.30
CA ALA A 110 -34.51 11.75 -0.01
C ALA A 110 -35.28 10.42 -0.07
N TRP A 111 -36.06 10.17 -1.12
CA TRP A 111 -36.72 8.87 -1.31
C TRP A 111 -35.74 7.72 -1.45
N ASP A 112 -34.69 7.91 -2.24
CA ASP A 112 -33.65 6.90 -2.44
C ASP A 112 -32.95 6.60 -1.10
N MET A 113 -32.61 7.64 -0.34
CA MET A 113 -32.01 7.50 0.99
C MET A 113 -32.94 6.82 2.00
N ILE A 114 -34.23 7.16 2.04
CA ILE A 114 -35.20 6.49 2.94
C ILE A 114 -35.20 4.99 2.68
N ARG A 115 -35.20 4.56 1.41
CA ARG A 115 -35.16 3.14 1.04
C ARG A 115 -33.84 2.48 1.47
N THR A 116 -32.72 3.16 1.28
CA THR A 116 -31.41 2.67 1.76
C THR A 116 -31.41 2.47 3.27
N LEU A 117 -31.90 3.45 4.03
CA LEU A 117 -31.95 3.38 5.49
C LEU A 117 -32.93 2.31 6.00
N ASP A 118 -34.00 2.00 5.25
CA ASP A 118 -34.98 0.98 5.63
C ASP A 118 -34.43 -0.45 5.54
N ALA A 119 -33.40 -0.66 4.72
CA ALA A 119 -32.69 -1.94 4.62
C ALA A 119 -31.69 -2.17 5.77
N ILE A 120 -31.41 -1.15 6.59
CA ILE A 120 -30.44 -1.21 7.69
C ILE A 120 -31.17 -1.52 9.00
N PRO A 121 -30.74 -2.53 9.79
CA PRO A 121 -31.28 -2.76 11.12
C PRO A 121 -31.17 -1.49 11.98
N VAL A 122 -32.29 -1.02 12.52
CA VAL A 122 -32.34 0.21 13.32
C VAL A 122 -31.36 0.16 14.49
N THR A 123 -31.25 -0.99 15.17
CA THR A 123 -30.31 -1.21 16.27
C THR A 123 -28.85 -1.02 15.84
N LEU A 124 -28.49 -1.43 14.62
CA LEU A 124 -27.14 -1.24 14.08
C LEU A 124 -26.88 0.25 13.78
N ALA A 125 -27.83 0.92 13.13
CA ALA A 125 -27.72 2.34 12.82
C ALA A 125 -27.60 3.19 14.09
N GLU A 126 -28.45 2.95 15.10
CA GLU A 126 -28.32 3.56 16.42
C GLU A 126 -26.97 3.25 17.06
N GLY A 127 -26.50 2.00 16.93
CA GLY A 127 -25.21 1.57 17.45
C GLY A 127 -24.03 2.35 16.86
N VAL A 128 -24.03 2.61 15.55
CA VAL A 128 -23.00 3.45 14.90
C VAL A 128 -23.02 4.88 15.43
N ILE A 129 -24.21 5.46 15.63
CA ILE A 129 -24.36 6.81 16.19
C ILE A 129 -23.88 6.86 17.64
N ARG A 130 -24.17 5.82 18.44
CA ARG A 130 -23.67 5.67 19.81
C ARG A 130 -22.15 5.58 19.86
N ASP A 131 -21.55 4.76 19.01
CA ASP A 131 -20.10 4.62 18.89
C ASP A 131 -19.42 5.94 18.52
N ALA A 132 -20.01 6.72 17.60
CA ALA A 132 -19.53 8.05 17.23
C ALA A 132 -19.50 9.04 18.41
N CYS A 133 -20.26 8.79 19.48
CA CYS A 133 -20.27 9.54 20.73
C CYS A 133 -19.51 8.85 21.89
N GLY A 134 -18.70 7.82 21.60
CA GLY A 134 -17.95 7.06 22.60
C GLY A 134 -18.82 6.20 23.53
N GLN A 135 -20.05 5.89 23.14
CA GLN A 135 -20.94 4.96 23.84
C GLN A 135 -20.86 3.57 23.22
N PRO A 136 -21.06 2.47 23.99
CA PRO A 136 -21.20 1.15 23.40
C PRO A 136 -22.33 1.11 22.37
N ALA A 137 -22.05 0.58 21.17
CA ALA A 137 -23.01 0.48 20.09
C ALA A 137 -24.22 -0.38 20.49
N SER A 138 -23.97 -1.54 21.09
CA SER A 138 -25.01 -2.35 21.72
C SER A 138 -25.28 -1.87 23.15
N LYS A 139 -26.54 -1.51 23.43
CA LYS A 139 -26.99 -1.07 24.76
C LYS A 139 -26.81 -2.16 25.83
N ARG A 140 -26.82 -3.45 25.43
CA ARG A 140 -26.69 -4.62 26.31
C ARG A 140 -25.24 -5.01 26.61
N SER A 141 -24.30 -4.62 25.74
CA SER A 141 -22.91 -5.08 25.75
C SER A 141 -22.22 -4.91 27.11
N ARG A 142 -22.27 -3.70 27.68
CA ARG A 142 -21.58 -3.40 28.96
C ARG A 142 -22.08 -4.28 30.12
N ARG A 143 -23.39 -4.51 30.23
CA ARG A 143 -23.95 -5.34 31.31
C ARG A 143 -23.69 -6.82 31.08
N LEU A 144 -23.83 -7.28 29.83
CA LEU A 144 -23.54 -8.68 29.48
C LEU A 144 -22.07 -9.03 29.75
N VAL A 145 -21.13 -8.22 29.28
CA VAL A 145 -19.68 -8.45 29.47
C VAL A 145 -19.34 -8.58 30.97
N LYS A 146 -19.87 -7.66 31.79
CA LYS A 146 -19.68 -7.72 33.24
C LYS A 146 -20.25 -9.02 33.83
N TRP A 147 -21.49 -9.36 33.47
CA TRP A 147 -22.17 -10.55 33.99
C TRP A 147 -21.47 -11.85 33.58
N LEU A 148 -21.03 -11.97 32.33
CA LEU A 148 -20.27 -13.11 31.82
C LEU A 148 -18.95 -13.31 32.55
N GLY A 149 -18.27 -12.22 32.94
CA GLY A 149 -17.05 -12.28 33.75
C GLY A 149 -17.24 -12.94 35.12
N GLU A 150 -18.48 -13.02 35.62
CA GLU A 150 -18.83 -13.58 36.92
C GLU A 150 -19.44 -15.00 36.82
N GLN A 151 -19.71 -15.50 35.61
CA GLN A 151 -20.34 -16.81 35.41
C GLN A 151 -19.35 -17.97 35.51
N LYS A 152 -19.82 -19.07 36.11
CA LYS A 152 -19.19 -20.39 35.95
C LYS A 152 -19.61 -20.95 34.59
N VAL A 153 -18.61 -21.38 33.81
CA VAL A 153 -18.77 -21.85 32.44
C VAL A 153 -18.13 -23.24 32.32
N GLU A 154 -18.69 -24.09 31.47
CA GLU A 154 -18.05 -25.33 31.04
C GLU A 154 -17.11 -25.06 29.85
N PRO A 155 -16.02 -25.83 29.68
CA PRO A 155 -15.13 -25.66 28.54
C PRO A 155 -15.85 -25.93 27.21
N VAL A 156 -15.63 -25.06 26.21
CA VAL A 156 -16.20 -25.23 24.86
C VAL A 156 -15.48 -26.34 24.08
N MET A 157 -14.17 -26.50 24.31
CA MET A 157 -13.34 -27.58 23.76
C MET A 157 -12.39 -28.08 24.84
N ASP A 158 -11.80 -29.25 24.64
CA ASP A 158 -10.80 -29.80 25.55
C ASP A 158 -9.51 -28.98 25.51
N VAL A 159 -9.25 -28.21 26.56
CA VAL A 159 -7.98 -27.51 26.78
C VAL A 159 -7.17 -28.32 27.79
N ALA A 160 -5.91 -28.64 27.47
CA ALA A 160 -5.04 -29.34 28.41
C ALA A 160 -4.90 -28.53 29.71
N GLU A 161 -4.88 -29.21 30.87
CA GLU A 161 -4.63 -28.54 32.16
C GLU A 161 -3.18 -28.02 32.20
N GLY A 162 -3.00 -26.69 32.18
CA GLY A 162 -1.70 -26.01 32.27
C GLY A 162 -1.30 -25.22 31.02
N ASP A 163 -0.12 -24.56 31.06
CA ASP A 163 0.40 -23.73 29.96
C ASP A 163 0.94 -24.56 28.76
N ASP A 164 1.05 -25.89 28.90
CA ASP A 164 1.87 -26.75 28.02
C ASP A 164 1.11 -27.36 26.82
N GLY A 165 0.03 -26.73 26.34
CA GLY A 165 -0.79 -27.32 25.25
C GLY A 165 -1.51 -26.36 24.31
N THR A 166 -1.32 -25.04 24.45
CA THR A 166 -1.98 -24.03 23.60
C THR A 166 -0.96 -23.12 22.92
N TRP A 167 -1.31 -22.60 21.74
CA TRP A 167 -0.47 -21.63 21.01
C TRP A 167 -1.30 -20.54 20.37
N VAL A 168 -0.99 -19.27 20.66
CA VAL A 168 -1.59 -18.13 19.97
C VAL A 168 -0.95 -17.99 18.60
N LEU A 169 -1.74 -18.25 17.56
CA LEU A 169 -1.32 -18.12 16.18
C LEU A 169 -1.25 -16.65 15.79
N ASP A 170 -0.18 -16.26 15.11
CA ASP A 170 -0.14 -15.00 14.39
C ASP A 170 -0.78 -15.19 13.03
N LEU A 171 -2.04 -14.77 12.91
CA LEU A 171 -2.78 -14.77 11.64
C LEU A 171 -2.94 -13.34 11.11
N SER A 172 -2.29 -12.37 11.74
CA SER A 172 -2.33 -10.98 11.34
C SER A 172 -1.78 -10.77 9.93
N VAL A 173 -2.11 -9.63 9.31
CA VAL A 173 -1.65 -9.29 7.95
C VAL A 173 -0.12 -9.40 7.81
N GLY A 174 0.64 -9.04 8.85
CA GLY A 174 2.11 -9.09 8.85
C GLY A 174 2.73 -10.47 9.16
N SER A 175 1.92 -11.50 9.42
CA SER A 175 2.42 -12.77 9.94
C SER A 175 3.29 -13.52 8.94
N PRO A 176 4.48 -14.02 9.33
CA PRO A 176 5.31 -14.86 8.47
C PRO A 176 4.73 -16.28 8.25
N LEU A 177 3.69 -16.67 9.01
CA LEU A 177 2.99 -17.94 8.82
C LEU A 177 2.16 -17.96 7.52
N LEU A 178 1.75 -16.78 7.07
CA LEU A 178 0.88 -16.57 5.92
C LEU A 178 1.67 -16.08 4.71
N ASP A 179 1.22 -16.44 3.51
CA ASP A 179 1.83 -16.00 2.24
C ASP A 179 0.93 -15.06 1.42
N GLY A 180 -0.20 -14.65 2.01
CA GLY A 180 -1.17 -13.75 1.38
C GLY A 180 -2.01 -14.42 0.28
N ARG A 181 -1.82 -15.72 0.04
CA ARG A 181 -2.56 -16.54 -0.94
C ARG A 181 -3.06 -17.85 -0.31
N ASP A 182 -3.16 -17.87 1.00
CA ASP A 182 -3.48 -19.05 1.79
C ASP A 182 -4.81 -19.73 1.37
N THR A 183 -5.78 -18.93 0.92
CA THR A 183 -7.10 -19.41 0.46
C THR A 183 -7.12 -19.89 -0.99
N GLU A 184 -6.01 -19.78 -1.74
CA GLU A 184 -5.87 -20.43 -3.05
C GLU A 184 -5.56 -21.93 -2.91
N ASN A 185 -5.04 -22.37 -1.75
CA ASN A 185 -4.72 -23.76 -1.46
C ASN A 185 -4.87 -24.07 0.04
N THR A 186 -6.11 -24.35 0.47
CA THR A 186 -6.47 -24.67 1.86
C THR A 186 -5.69 -25.86 2.42
N GLU A 187 -5.36 -26.86 1.60
CA GLU A 187 -4.56 -28.01 2.04
C GLU A 187 -3.14 -27.58 2.44
N ALA A 188 -2.49 -26.74 1.62
CA ALA A 188 -1.18 -26.20 1.96
C ALA A 188 -1.23 -25.29 3.19
N PHE A 189 -2.27 -24.47 3.30
CA PHE A 189 -2.51 -23.63 4.47
C PHE A 189 -2.68 -24.47 5.74
N THR A 190 -3.51 -25.51 5.68
CA THR A 190 -3.72 -26.47 6.78
C THR A 190 -2.40 -27.09 7.21
N ARG A 191 -1.60 -27.62 6.27
CA ARG A 191 -0.30 -28.22 6.59
C ARG A 191 0.67 -27.23 7.27
N ARG A 192 0.64 -25.95 6.89
CA ARG A 192 1.48 -24.92 7.55
C ARG A 192 1.06 -24.69 9.00
N VAL A 193 -0.23 -24.44 9.23
CA VAL A 193 -0.75 -24.15 10.58
C VAL A 193 -0.49 -25.33 11.52
N PHE A 194 -0.88 -26.54 11.13
CA PHE A 194 -0.74 -27.71 11.98
C PHE A 194 0.71 -28.16 12.17
N ARG A 195 1.59 -27.94 11.18
CA ARG A 195 3.05 -28.16 11.37
C ARG A 195 3.64 -27.19 12.39
N GLU A 196 3.30 -25.90 12.31
CA GLU A 196 3.79 -24.93 13.31
C GLU A 196 3.26 -25.28 14.72
N MET A 197 2.02 -25.74 14.83
CA MET A 197 1.49 -26.25 16.10
C MET A 197 2.26 -27.47 16.60
N GLU A 198 2.51 -28.46 15.73
CA GLU A 198 3.27 -29.68 16.06
C GLU A 198 4.70 -29.35 16.51
N ASP A 199 5.42 -28.49 15.78
CA ASP A 199 6.79 -28.06 16.09
C ASP A 199 6.88 -27.34 17.45
N ARG A 200 5.78 -26.74 17.90
CA ARG A 200 5.64 -26.06 19.21
C ARG A 200 5.09 -26.98 20.31
N GLY A 201 4.65 -28.19 19.98
CA GLY A 201 3.97 -29.11 20.90
C GLY A 201 2.57 -28.65 21.32
N ALA A 202 1.92 -27.78 20.55
CA ALA A 202 0.59 -27.26 20.84
C ALA A 202 -0.49 -28.23 20.34
N ARG A 203 -1.43 -28.58 21.22
CA ARG A 203 -2.64 -29.32 20.85
C ARG A 203 -3.71 -28.40 20.27
N LEU A 204 -3.83 -27.19 20.83
CA LEU A 204 -4.85 -26.22 20.44
C LEU A 204 -4.21 -24.92 19.95
N GLY A 205 -4.50 -24.53 18.72
CA GLY A 205 -4.13 -23.23 18.17
C GLY A 205 -5.22 -22.20 18.46
N ILE A 206 -4.84 -20.96 18.79
CA ILE A 206 -5.76 -19.87 19.12
C ILE A 206 -5.57 -18.74 18.12
N GLY A 207 -6.57 -18.50 17.27
CA GLY A 207 -6.68 -17.30 16.44
C GLY A 207 -7.33 -16.17 17.24
N ARG A 208 -6.76 -14.97 17.17
CA ARG A 208 -7.12 -13.86 18.08
C ARG A 208 -8.44 -13.18 17.71
N TYR A 209 -9.13 -12.69 18.74
CA TYR A 209 -10.27 -11.78 18.64
C TYR A 209 -9.82 -10.39 18.15
N LEU A 210 -10.61 -9.80 17.25
CA LEU A 210 -10.34 -8.52 16.57
C LEU A 210 -9.02 -8.46 15.78
N GLU A 211 -8.45 -9.61 15.44
CA GLU A 211 -7.25 -9.70 14.62
C GLU A 211 -7.58 -9.36 13.16
N PRO A 212 -6.87 -8.40 12.52
CA PRO A 212 -6.96 -8.18 11.09
C PRO A 212 -6.16 -9.27 10.36
N ARG A 213 -6.80 -10.13 9.57
CA ARG A 213 -6.14 -11.31 8.98
C ARG A 213 -5.86 -11.22 7.49
N ALA A 214 -4.70 -11.77 7.07
CA ALA A 214 -4.22 -11.68 5.69
C ALA A 214 -5.07 -12.47 4.68
N PHE A 215 -5.65 -13.59 5.09
CA PHE A 215 -6.46 -14.44 4.20
C PHE A 215 -7.87 -13.88 3.91
N TYR A 216 -8.25 -12.76 4.53
CA TYR A 216 -9.43 -11.97 4.17
C TYR A 216 -9.13 -10.93 3.07
N LEU A 217 -7.97 -10.99 2.42
CA LEU A 217 -7.60 -10.07 1.34
C LEU A 217 -8.19 -10.45 -0.04
N THR A 218 -9.20 -11.33 -0.07
CA THR A 218 -9.90 -11.78 -1.29
C THR A 218 -11.20 -11.02 -1.53
N ASP A 219 -11.72 -11.08 -2.75
CA ASP A 219 -12.93 -10.33 -3.16
C ASP A 219 -14.22 -10.77 -2.46
N THR A 220 -14.27 -11.98 -1.90
CA THR A 220 -15.33 -12.42 -0.99
C THR A 220 -15.47 -11.49 0.22
N PHE A 221 -14.36 -10.92 0.69
CA PHE A 221 -14.30 -10.02 1.83
C PHE A 221 -14.16 -8.56 1.43
N ALA A 222 -14.34 -8.24 0.14
CA ALA A 222 -14.45 -6.85 -0.28
C ALA A 222 -15.51 -6.13 0.58
N GLY A 223 -15.19 -4.93 1.02
CA GLY A 223 -16.15 -4.11 1.76
C GLY A 223 -17.25 -3.65 0.82
N ARG A 224 -17.11 -2.43 0.32
CA ARG A 224 -18.06 -1.88 -0.63
C ARG A 224 -17.78 -2.42 -2.05
N ALA A 225 -18.85 -2.75 -2.77
CA ALA A 225 -18.77 -3.04 -4.20
C ALA A 225 -18.12 -1.87 -4.97
N GLY A 226 -16.98 -2.14 -5.61
CA GLY A 226 -16.21 -1.16 -6.39
C GLY A 226 -15.21 -0.31 -5.60
N ASP A 227 -15.07 -0.50 -4.28
CA ASP A 227 -14.01 0.15 -3.48
C ASP A 227 -12.95 -0.89 -3.05
N PRO A 228 -11.84 -1.03 -3.79
CA PRO A 228 -10.82 -2.06 -3.51
C PRO A 228 -9.94 -1.73 -2.29
N ARG A 229 -10.19 -0.62 -1.58
CA ARG A 229 -9.27 -0.10 -0.55
C ARG A 229 -9.49 -0.75 0.82
N GLU A 230 -10.71 -1.12 1.16
CA GLU A 230 -11.04 -1.66 2.48
C GLU A 230 -11.78 -3.00 2.35
N ARG A 231 -11.30 -3.98 3.11
CA ARG A 231 -11.84 -5.34 3.16
C ARG A 231 -12.24 -5.66 4.59
N ARG A 232 -13.18 -6.60 4.75
CA ARG A 232 -13.64 -7.07 6.07
C ARG A 232 -12.59 -8.00 6.67
N THR A 233 -11.56 -7.41 7.27
CA THR A 233 -10.40 -8.14 7.79
C THR A 233 -10.46 -8.40 9.29
N ILE A 234 -11.27 -7.66 10.03
CA ILE A 234 -11.35 -7.75 11.49
C ILE A 234 -12.15 -8.99 11.86
N HIS A 235 -11.49 -9.97 12.46
CA HIS A 235 -12.15 -11.17 12.93
C HIS A 235 -12.96 -10.92 14.22
N LEU A 236 -14.24 -11.33 14.24
CA LEU A 236 -15.19 -11.01 15.32
C LEU A 236 -15.36 -12.13 16.37
N GLY A 237 -14.65 -13.24 16.20
CA GLY A 237 -14.65 -14.38 17.11
C GLY A 237 -13.26 -14.73 17.64
N ILE A 238 -13.17 -15.89 18.28
CA ILE A 238 -11.90 -16.59 18.54
C ILE A 238 -11.97 -17.90 17.78
N ASP A 239 -10.90 -18.21 17.06
CA ASP A 239 -10.78 -19.47 16.34
C ASP A 239 -9.91 -20.44 17.15
N LEU A 240 -10.40 -21.67 17.30
CA LEU A 240 -9.72 -22.75 18.02
C LEU A 240 -9.36 -23.86 17.05
N PHE A 241 -8.10 -23.89 16.63
CA PHE A 241 -7.56 -24.87 15.68
C PHE A 241 -7.25 -26.18 16.40
N ASP A 242 -7.90 -27.26 15.97
CA ASP A 242 -7.71 -28.64 16.47
C ASP A 242 -8.05 -29.61 15.32
N GLU A 243 -7.75 -30.89 15.49
CA GLU A 243 -8.06 -31.92 14.51
C GLU A 243 -9.57 -31.99 14.22
N ALA A 244 -9.92 -32.30 12.96
CA ALA A 244 -11.30 -32.55 12.59
C ALA A 244 -11.87 -33.70 13.44
N GLY A 245 -13.10 -33.51 13.94
CA GLY A 245 -13.75 -34.42 14.87
C GLY A 245 -13.60 -34.05 16.35
N ALA A 246 -12.81 -33.03 16.70
CA ALA A 246 -12.74 -32.53 18.08
C ALA A 246 -14.13 -32.08 18.59
N GLU A 247 -14.50 -32.45 19.81
CA GLU A 247 -15.82 -32.18 20.39
C GLU A 247 -15.99 -30.70 20.73
N VAL A 248 -17.18 -30.17 20.41
CA VAL A 248 -17.60 -28.80 20.74
C VAL A 248 -18.77 -28.88 21.72
N ARG A 249 -18.66 -28.18 22.85
CA ARG A 249 -19.59 -28.23 23.97
C ARG A 249 -20.23 -26.88 24.24
N ALA A 250 -21.45 -26.89 24.78
CA ALA A 250 -22.12 -25.68 25.22
C ALA A 250 -21.53 -25.18 26.56
N PRO A 251 -21.01 -23.94 26.65
CA PRO A 251 -20.38 -23.43 27.88
C PRO A 251 -21.41 -23.08 28.96
N LEU A 252 -22.67 -22.86 28.56
CA LEU A 252 -23.79 -22.48 29.41
C LEU A 252 -25.05 -23.23 28.96
N LYS A 253 -26.01 -23.38 29.89
CA LYS A 253 -27.36 -23.81 29.53
C LYS A 253 -27.94 -22.85 28.49
N GLY A 254 -28.61 -23.40 27.48
CA GLY A 254 -29.25 -22.61 26.43
C GLY A 254 -30.28 -23.43 25.66
N ARG A 255 -30.64 -22.90 24.49
CA ARG A 255 -31.54 -23.54 23.54
C ARG A 255 -31.06 -23.28 22.13
N VAL A 256 -31.16 -24.27 21.25
CA VAL A 256 -30.80 -24.12 19.84
C VAL A 256 -31.68 -23.04 19.23
N LYS A 257 -31.06 -22.01 18.66
CA LYS A 257 -31.76 -20.90 18.00
C LYS A 257 -31.76 -21.05 16.48
N SER A 258 -30.70 -21.62 15.93
CA SER A 258 -30.63 -21.98 14.51
C SER A 258 -29.50 -22.98 14.26
N VAL A 259 -29.71 -23.82 13.25
CA VAL A 259 -28.68 -24.67 12.63
C VAL A 259 -28.75 -24.43 11.13
N GLN A 260 -27.62 -24.05 10.52
CA GLN A 260 -27.57 -23.72 9.09
C GLN A 260 -26.23 -24.18 8.48
N ASP A 261 -26.29 -24.76 7.28
CA ASP A 261 -25.09 -25.04 6.48
C ASP A 261 -24.82 -23.88 5.53
N ASN A 262 -23.87 -23.01 5.91
CA ASN A 262 -23.40 -21.88 5.12
C ASN A 262 -22.32 -22.33 4.13
N GLY A 263 -22.70 -23.20 3.18
CA GLY A 263 -21.76 -23.91 2.30
C GLY A 263 -21.14 -23.11 1.15
N GLN A 264 -21.16 -21.77 1.20
CA GLN A 264 -20.40 -20.95 0.23
C GLN A 264 -18.89 -21.06 0.54
N GLY A 265 -18.05 -20.95 -0.48
CA GLY A 265 -16.60 -20.98 -0.27
C GLY A 265 -16.12 -19.81 0.59
N LEU A 266 -15.29 -20.09 1.60
CA LEU A 266 -14.80 -19.12 2.59
C LEU A 266 -15.90 -18.55 3.51
N ASP A 267 -17.00 -19.28 3.68
CA ASP A 267 -18.06 -18.99 4.64
C ASP A 267 -17.94 -19.94 5.86
N TYR A 268 -18.94 -20.02 6.73
CA TYR A 268 -18.89 -20.80 7.96
C TYR A 268 -19.03 -22.32 7.78
N GLY A 269 -19.59 -22.82 6.66
CA GLY A 269 -20.08 -24.19 6.61
C GLY A 269 -21.18 -24.44 7.66
N PRO A 270 -21.33 -25.66 8.19
CA PRO A 270 -22.27 -25.96 9.25
C PRO A 270 -22.06 -25.08 10.49
N THR A 271 -23.14 -24.41 10.91
CA THR A 271 -23.17 -23.38 11.95
C THR A 271 -24.31 -23.64 12.92
N VAL A 272 -24.03 -23.51 14.22
CA VAL A 272 -25.03 -23.57 15.29
C VAL A 272 -25.04 -22.24 16.03
N ILE A 273 -26.24 -21.71 16.32
CA ILE A 273 -26.43 -20.58 17.22
C ILE A 273 -27.25 -21.05 18.42
N LEU A 274 -26.75 -20.82 19.63
CA LEU A 274 -27.47 -21.06 20.88
C LEU A 274 -27.97 -19.74 21.48
N GLU A 275 -29.21 -19.72 21.96
CA GLU A 275 -29.76 -18.64 22.78
C GLU A 275 -29.60 -18.96 24.28
N HIS A 276 -29.18 -17.95 25.04
CA HIS A 276 -28.98 -18.02 26.48
C HIS A 276 -29.75 -16.89 27.18
N ASP A 277 -30.18 -17.16 28.41
CA ASP A 277 -30.77 -16.13 29.27
C ASP A 277 -29.67 -15.19 29.81
N GLY A 278 -29.84 -13.88 29.60
CA GLY A 278 -28.88 -12.85 30.01
C GLY A 278 -29.47 -11.78 30.94
N PRO A 279 -28.63 -10.87 31.48
CA PRO A 279 -29.04 -9.89 32.48
C PRO A 279 -29.98 -8.79 31.97
N GLU A 280 -30.05 -8.57 30.65
CA GLU A 280 -30.92 -7.56 30.00
C GLU A 280 -31.69 -8.14 28.81
N GLY A 281 -32.05 -9.42 28.91
CA GLY A 281 -32.64 -10.20 27.82
C GLY A 281 -31.67 -11.25 27.28
N PRO A 282 -32.07 -11.97 26.22
CA PRO A 282 -31.24 -13.03 25.66
C PRO A 282 -29.96 -12.49 25.03
N PHE A 283 -28.94 -13.34 25.03
CA PHE A 283 -27.74 -13.23 24.23
C PHE A 283 -27.49 -14.57 23.53
N TRP A 284 -26.59 -14.60 22.56
CA TRP A 284 -26.35 -15.80 21.76
C TRP A 284 -24.88 -16.18 21.73
N THR A 285 -24.61 -17.47 21.47
CA THR A 285 -23.28 -17.94 21.09
C THR A 285 -23.36 -18.59 19.72
N LEU A 286 -22.36 -18.35 18.87
CA LEU A 286 -22.26 -18.91 17.52
C LEU A 286 -21.06 -19.83 17.44
N TYR A 287 -21.25 -20.98 16.80
CA TYR A 287 -20.28 -22.04 16.58
C TYR A 287 -20.24 -22.31 15.07
N GLY A 288 -19.15 -21.95 14.39
CA GLY A 288 -18.97 -22.16 12.95
C GLY A 288 -17.90 -23.20 12.62
N HIS A 289 -17.78 -23.56 11.35
CA HIS A 289 -16.81 -24.51 10.80
C HIS A 289 -16.97 -25.95 11.36
N LEU A 290 -18.22 -26.38 11.55
CA LEU A 290 -18.56 -27.65 12.18
C LEU A 290 -18.67 -28.81 11.17
N GLU A 291 -18.56 -30.04 11.68
CA GLU A 291 -18.81 -31.28 10.94
C GLU A 291 -20.31 -31.39 10.63
N ARG A 292 -20.68 -31.56 9.35
CA ARG A 292 -22.09 -31.59 8.93
C ARG A 292 -22.90 -32.65 9.68
N ALA A 293 -22.37 -33.87 9.73
CA ALA A 293 -23.02 -35.01 10.39
C ALA A 293 -23.21 -34.81 11.90
N SER A 294 -22.46 -33.91 12.54
CA SER A 294 -22.56 -33.67 13.98
C SER A 294 -23.73 -32.77 14.37
N VAL A 295 -24.31 -32.02 13.42
CA VAL A 295 -25.38 -31.05 13.69
C VAL A 295 -26.74 -31.45 13.10
N GLU A 296 -26.83 -32.57 12.37
CA GLU A 296 -28.07 -33.02 11.71
C GLU A 296 -29.23 -33.29 12.68
N ASP A 297 -28.93 -33.73 13.89
CA ASP A 297 -29.93 -34.06 14.92
C ASP A 297 -30.29 -32.87 15.84
N LEU A 298 -29.71 -31.68 15.61
CA LEU A 298 -30.03 -30.48 16.38
C LEU A 298 -31.25 -29.75 15.79
N GLU A 299 -32.35 -29.79 16.52
CA GLU A 299 -33.60 -29.09 16.14
C GLU A 299 -33.69 -27.69 16.77
N ASP A 300 -34.32 -26.75 16.05
CA ASP A 300 -34.64 -25.41 16.58
C ASP A 300 -35.51 -25.52 17.84
N GLY A 301 -35.12 -24.80 18.90
CA GLY A 301 -35.75 -24.80 20.20
C GLY A 301 -35.32 -25.94 21.14
N ALA A 302 -34.47 -26.88 20.72
CA ALA A 302 -33.98 -27.94 21.58
C ALA A 302 -33.20 -27.38 22.79
N GLU A 303 -33.49 -27.87 24.00
CA GLU A 303 -32.74 -27.47 25.20
C GLU A 303 -31.36 -28.12 25.23
N VAL A 304 -30.34 -27.35 25.62
CA VAL A 304 -28.96 -27.80 25.76
C VAL A 304 -28.48 -27.48 27.17
N ALA A 305 -27.96 -28.47 27.90
CA ALA A 305 -27.33 -28.25 29.20
C ALA A 305 -25.88 -27.77 29.04
N ALA A 306 -25.36 -27.08 30.06
CA ALA A 306 -23.95 -26.74 30.08
C ALA A 306 -23.10 -28.03 30.09
N GLY A 307 -22.11 -28.11 29.20
CA GLY A 307 -21.21 -29.25 29.04
C GLY A 307 -21.66 -30.31 28.01
N ASP A 308 -22.90 -30.23 27.52
CA ASP A 308 -23.39 -31.10 26.45
C ASP A 308 -22.57 -30.90 25.17
N VAL A 309 -22.22 -32.01 24.51
CA VAL A 309 -21.59 -31.99 23.18
C VAL A 309 -22.66 -31.62 22.16
N ILE A 310 -22.47 -30.51 21.46
CA ILE A 310 -23.42 -29.98 20.48
C ILE A 310 -22.95 -30.21 19.05
N ALA A 311 -21.65 -30.34 18.82
CA ALA A 311 -21.09 -30.51 17.48
C ALA A 311 -19.66 -31.07 17.55
N ARG A 312 -19.05 -31.26 16.38
CA ARG A 312 -17.61 -31.51 16.21
C ARG A 312 -17.00 -30.53 15.21
N VAL A 313 -15.70 -30.29 15.31
CA VAL A 313 -14.93 -29.50 14.31
C VAL A 313 -14.97 -30.21 12.95
N GLY A 314 -15.31 -29.49 11.89
CA GLY A 314 -15.46 -30.04 10.54
C GLY A 314 -14.15 -30.13 9.76
N PRO A 315 -13.96 -31.14 8.90
CA PRO A 315 -12.85 -31.17 7.95
C PRO A 315 -13.10 -30.21 6.77
N TYR A 316 -12.03 -29.75 6.12
CA TYR A 316 -12.15 -29.12 4.81
C TYR A 316 -12.52 -30.17 3.74
N PRO A 317 -13.33 -29.81 2.72
CA PRO A 317 -13.88 -28.48 2.46
C PRO A 317 -15.25 -28.23 3.11
N GLU A 318 -15.85 -29.18 3.83
CA GLU A 318 -17.24 -29.03 4.30
C GLU A 318 -17.42 -27.93 5.36
N ASN A 319 -16.38 -27.60 6.11
CA ASN A 319 -16.36 -26.53 7.10
C ASN A 319 -16.28 -25.11 6.49
N GLY A 320 -16.62 -24.93 5.21
CA GLY A 320 -16.46 -23.66 4.48
C GLY A 320 -15.10 -23.49 3.80
N ASP A 321 -14.35 -24.59 3.64
CA ASP A 321 -13.02 -24.66 3.02
C ASP A 321 -11.92 -23.91 3.81
N TRP A 322 -11.86 -24.18 5.11
CA TRP A 322 -10.83 -23.65 6.01
C TRP A 322 -10.00 -24.76 6.66
N PRO A 323 -8.76 -24.50 7.13
CA PRO A 323 -8.09 -25.42 8.04
C PRO A 323 -9.02 -25.82 9.19
N PRO A 324 -9.05 -27.08 9.66
CA PRO A 324 -9.95 -27.48 10.74
C PRO A 324 -9.79 -26.60 11.99
N HIS A 325 -10.88 -25.94 12.39
CA HIS A 325 -10.97 -25.13 13.59
C HIS A 325 -12.43 -24.89 13.97
N LEU A 326 -12.69 -24.53 15.22
CA LEU A 326 -13.97 -23.97 15.66
C LEU A 326 -13.90 -22.44 15.59
N HIS A 327 -14.88 -21.80 14.98
CA HIS A 327 -15.12 -20.37 15.18
C HIS A 327 -16.14 -20.13 16.28
N PHE A 328 -15.78 -19.36 17.31
CA PHE A 328 -16.66 -19.10 18.46
C PHE A 328 -16.90 -17.61 18.69
N GLN A 329 -18.18 -17.22 18.78
CA GLN A 329 -18.61 -15.83 19.03
C GLN A 329 -19.66 -15.71 20.12
N ILE A 330 -19.67 -14.57 20.80
CA ILE A 330 -20.75 -14.13 21.69
C ILE A 330 -21.50 -13.02 20.97
N ILE A 331 -22.82 -13.01 20.97
CA ILE A 331 -23.64 -12.03 20.25
C ILE A 331 -24.64 -11.39 21.22
N THR A 332 -24.69 -10.05 21.24
CA THR A 332 -25.57 -9.28 22.15
C THR A 332 -26.96 -8.99 21.56
N ASP A 333 -27.06 -8.94 20.23
CA ASP A 333 -28.29 -8.72 19.47
C ASP A 333 -28.11 -9.34 18.08
N LEU A 334 -29.04 -10.19 17.64
CA LEU A 334 -28.99 -10.82 16.31
C LEU A 334 -29.26 -9.83 15.18
N LEU A 335 -29.70 -8.60 15.47
CA LEU A 335 -30.00 -7.55 14.49
C LEU A 335 -31.07 -7.97 13.47
N GLY A 336 -31.97 -8.88 13.86
CA GLY A 336 -32.98 -9.47 13.00
C GLY A 336 -32.44 -10.52 12.00
N ARG A 337 -31.19 -10.96 12.16
CA ARG A 337 -30.59 -12.04 11.37
C ARG A 337 -30.98 -13.41 11.92
N GLU A 338 -31.06 -14.38 11.03
CA GLU A 338 -31.33 -15.79 11.34
C GLU A 338 -30.27 -16.66 10.64
N GLY A 339 -29.87 -17.77 11.28
CA GLY A 339 -28.98 -18.77 10.68
C GLY A 339 -27.49 -18.42 10.64
N GLU A 340 -27.15 -17.14 10.52
CA GLU A 340 -25.78 -16.63 10.52
C GLU A 340 -25.67 -15.27 11.22
N PHE A 341 -24.44 -14.91 11.60
CA PHE A 341 -24.08 -13.58 12.11
C PHE A 341 -22.69 -13.21 11.57
N PRO A 342 -22.39 -11.93 11.29
CA PRO A 342 -21.09 -11.58 10.73
C PRO A 342 -19.90 -12.09 11.55
N GLY A 343 -19.00 -12.83 10.90
CA GLY A 343 -17.74 -13.31 11.47
C GLY A 343 -16.54 -12.38 11.29
N VAL A 344 -16.70 -11.42 10.38
CA VAL A 344 -15.67 -10.47 10.00
C VAL A 344 -16.28 -9.10 9.73
N ALA A 345 -15.54 -8.05 10.08
CA ALA A 345 -15.94 -6.66 9.94
C ALA A 345 -14.88 -5.82 9.22
N LEU A 346 -15.30 -4.64 8.75
CA LEU A 346 -14.39 -3.62 8.26
C LEU A 346 -13.56 -3.04 9.44
N PRO A 347 -12.28 -2.71 9.23
CA PRO A 347 -11.45 -2.02 10.22
C PRO A 347 -12.11 -0.80 10.85
N ARG A 348 -12.76 0.05 10.05
CA ARG A 348 -13.46 1.25 10.57
C ARG A 348 -14.67 0.94 11.45
N GLU A 349 -15.23 -0.27 11.37
CA GLU A 349 -16.40 -0.71 12.14
C GLU A 349 -16.02 -1.56 13.36
N ARG A 350 -14.71 -1.74 13.60
CA ARG A 350 -14.17 -2.62 14.65
C ARG A 350 -14.84 -2.39 16.01
N SER A 351 -14.97 -1.15 16.47
CA SER A 351 -15.55 -0.82 17.78
C SER A 351 -17.06 -1.09 17.86
N VAL A 352 -17.79 -0.81 16.77
CA VAL A 352 -19.22 -1.08 16.65
C VAL A 352 -19.47 -2.58 16.76
N TRP A 353 -18.77 -3.37 15.94
CA TRP A 353 -18.93 -4.82 15.95
C TRP A 353 -18.39 -5.47 17.22
N ALA A 354 -17.33 -4.96 17.83
CA ALA A 354 -16.86 -5.43 19.14
C ALA A 354 -17.89 -5.22 20.27
N SER A 355 -18.81 -4.27 20.09
CA SER A 355 -19.93 -4.10 21.03
C SER A 355 -21.04 -5.12 20.77
N PHE A 356 -21.32 -5.45 19.50
CA PHE A 356 -22.33 -6.44 19.14
C PHE A 356 -21.86 -7.88 19.35
N SER A 357 -20.56 -8.15 19.12
CA SER A 357 -19.86 -9.41 19.30
C SER A 357 -18.69 -9.21 20.27
N PRO A 358 -18.91 -9.20 21.60
CA PRO A 358 -17.85 -8.97 22.58
C PRO A 358 -16.87 -10.15 22.66
N ASP A 359 -15.73 -9.92 23.34
CA ASP A 359 -14.62 -10.87 23.47
C ASP A 359 -15.08 -12.28 23.88
N PRO A 360 -14.96 -13.29 23.00
CA PRO A 360 -15.38 -14.65 23.29
C PRO A 360 -14.60 -15.31 24.43
N ASN A 361 -13.43 -14.78 24.79
CA ASN A 361 -12.65 -15.28 25.93
C ASN A 361 -13.38 -15.08 27.27
N LEU A 362 -14.44 -14.27 27.31
CA LEU A 362 -15.40 -14.21 28.41
C LEU A 362 -16.11 -15.55 28.70
N LEU A 363 -16.15 -16.48 27.75
CA LEU A 363 -16.67 -17.83 27.94
C LEU A 363 -15.57 -18.90 27.76
N LEU A 364 -14.54 -18.66 26.95
CA LEU A 364 -13.49 -19.66 26.69
C LEU A 364 -12.44 -19.79 27.83
N ARG A 365 -12.17 -18.72 28.59
CA ARG A 365 -11.20 -18.72 29.71
C ARG A 365 -9.78 -19.17 29.35
N LEU A 366 -9.37 -18.90 28.11
CA LEU A 366 -8.04 -19.20 27.58
C LEU A 366 -6.98 -18.28 28.19
N GLN A 367 -5.77 -18.83 28.34
CA GLN A 367 -4.58 -18.06 28.70
C GLN A 367 -3.93 -17.44 27.46
N GLY A 368 -3.07 -16.44 27.67
CA GLY A 368 -2.32 -15.77 26.61
C GLY A 368 -3.02 -14.54 26.01
N ASP A 369 -2.41 -13.98 24.97
CA ASP A 369 -2.91 -12.79 24.27
C ASP A 369 -3.97 -13.18 23.24
N THR A 370 -5.21 -13.39 23.69
CA THR A 370 -6.32 -13.88 22.85
C THR A 370 -7.00 -12.77 22.04
N THR A 371 -6.60 -11.52 22.22
CA THR A 371 -7.24 -10.34 21.62
C THR A 371 -6.18 -9.45 20.99
N TYR A 372 -6.31 -9.17 19.71
CA TYR A 372 -5.31 -8.42 18.96
C TYR A 372 -5.19 -6.97 19.46
N ALA A 373 -3.98 -6.57 19.84
CA ALA A 373 -3.60 -5.19 20.11
C ALA A 373 -2.69 -4.65 19.00
N GLU A 374 -2.91 -3.39 18.61
CA GLU A 374 -2.06 -2.73 17.62
C GLU A 374 -0.73 -2.29 18.23
N PRO A 375 0.37 -2.30 17.45
CA PRO A 375 1.63 -1.72 17.90
C PRO A 375 1.51 -0.19 18.06
N GLU A 376 1.67 0.31 19.29
CA GLU A 376 1.64 1.74 19.59
C GLU A 376 2.99 2.45 19.31
N GLU A 377 2.92 3.76 19.05
CA GLU A 377 4.06 4.70 19.05
C GLU A 377 5.21 4.41 18.07
N LEU A 378 4.99 3.69 16.96
CA LEU A 378 6.06 3.33 16.02
C LEU A 378 6.84 4.55 15.48
N ALA A 379 6.14 5.63 15.13
CA ALA A 379 6.76 6.87 14.65
C ALA A 379 7.64 7.51 15.73
N HIS A 380 7.14 7.60 16.97
CA HIS A 380 7.88 8.15 18.09
C HIS A 380 9.13 7.31 18.42
N ARG A 381 8.97 5.99 18.51
CA ARG A 381 10.10 5.05 18.70
C ARG A 381 11.15 5.16 17.59
N ARG A 382 10.74 5.46 16.35
CA ARG A 382 11.67 5.72 15.24
C ARG A 382 12.43 7.02 15.45
N GLU A 383 11.73 8.10 15.79
CA GLU A 383 12.35 9.42 16.04
C GLU A 383 13.40 9.37 17.14
N GLU A 384 13.18 8.59 18.21
CA GLU A 384 14.14 8.42 19.30
C GLU A 384 15.42 7.67 18.89
N ARG A 385 15.36 6.88 17.82
CA ARG A 385 16.44 5.93 17.47
C ARG A 385 17.17 6.29 16.19
N PHE A 386 16.53 7.00 15.27
CA PHE A 386 17.04 7.25 13.92
C PHE A 386 17.44 8.72 13.76
N GLY A 387 18.42 8.98 12.89
CA GLY A 387 18.80 10.36 12.54
C GLY A 387 17.64 11.08 11.86
N SER A 388 17.40 12.34 12.23
CA SER A 388 16.30 13.16 11.69
C SER A 388 16.42 13.46 10.19
N ASN A 389 17.60 13.25 9.61
CA ASN A 389 17.84 13.34 8.17
C ASN A 389 17.37 12.09 7.39
N LEU A 390 16.81 11.07 8.05
CA LEU A 390 16.19 9.90 7.43
C LEU A 390 14.67 10.12 7.29
N SER A 391 14.28 10.86 6.25
CA SER A 391 12.89 11.26 5.99
C SER A 391 11.92 10.08 5.83
N LEU A 392 10.69 10.26 6.30
CA LEU A 392 9.52 9.46 5.93
C LEU A 392 8.81 10.07 4.72
N SER A 393 8.09 9.26 3.98
CA SER A 393 7.22 9.73 2.90
C SER A 393 5.84 10.10 3.44
N TYR A 394 5.17 11.03 2.76
CA TYR A 394 3.84 11.57 3.08
C TYR A 394 3.78 12.41 4.36
N ASP A 395 2.74 13.23 4.47
CA ASP A 395 2.51 14.08 5.65
C ASP A 395 2.15 13.22 6.87
N GLU A 396 1.32 12.20 6.65
CA GLU A 396 1.06 11.11 7.61
C GLU A 396 1.79 9.85 7.12
N PRO A 397 2.83 9.38 7.83
CA PRO A 397 3.58 8.20 7.46
C PRO A 397 2.74 6.92 7.44
N LEU A 398 3.06 6.01 6.53
CA LEU A 398 2.42 4.70 6.44
C LEU A 398 3.15 3.67 7.30
N HIS A 399 2.39 2.84 8.02
CA HIS A 399 2.86 1.59 8.60
C HIS A 399 2.50 0.47 7.62
N ILE A 400 3.51 -0.13 6.99
CA ILE A 400 3.33 -1.24 6.03
C ILE A 400 3.89 -2.52 6.66
N VAL A 401 3.13 -3.61 6.60
CA VAL A 401 3.49 -4.89 7.21
C VAL A 401 3.62 -6.04 6.21
N ARG A 402 3.06 -5.89 5.01
CA ARG A 402 3.15 -6.89 3.93
C ARG A 402 3.18 -6.21 2.57
N GLY A 403 3.76 -6.89 1.57
CA GLY A 403 3.56 -6.54 0.17
C GLY A 403 3.39 -7.80 -0.66
N VAL A 404 2.49 -7.77 -1.66
CA VAL A 404 2.25 -8.88 -2.58
C VAL A 404 2.14 -8.32 -4.00
N GLY A 405 3.00 -8.78 -4.91
CA GLY A 405 3.00 -8.31 -6.29
C GLY A 405 3.21 -6.80 -6.39
N SER A 406 2.20 -6.07 -6.86
CA SER A 406 2.22 -4.60 -7.00
C SER A 406 1.56 -3.86 -5.83
N PHE A 407 1.23 -4.54 -4.73
CA PHE A 407 0.51 -3.97 -3.60
C PHE A 407 1.32 -4.00 -2.31
N LEU A 408 1.14 -2.98 -1.48
CA LEU A 408 1.57 -2.92 -0.09
C LEU A 408 0.35 -2.89 0.83
N TYR A 409 0.45 -3.49 2.01
CA TYR A 409 -0.65 -3.61 2.96
C TYR A 409 -0.25 -3.06 4.33
N ASP A 410 -1.15 -2.28 4.93
CA ASP A 410 -1.04 -1.85 6.32
C ASP A 410 -1.53 -2.94 7.30
N PRO A 411 -1.38 -2.77 8.63
CA PRO A 411 -1.78 -3.77 9.61
C PRO A 411 -3.25 -4.21 9.54
N PHE A 412 -4.12 -3.41 8.94
CA PHE A 412 -5.54 -3.70 8.82
C PHE A 412 -5.90 -4.34 7.47
N GLY A 413 -4.91 -4.55 6.60
CA GLY A 413 -5.10 -5.17 5.30
C GLY A 413 -5.61 -4.21 4.24
N ARG A 414 -5.53 -2.89 4.47
CA ARG A 414 -5.80 -1.93 3.40
C ARG A 414 -4.66 -1.97 2.39
N GLY A 415 -5.02 -2.23 1.14
CA GLY A 415 -4.10 -2.34 0.02
C GLY A 415 -3.78 -0.99 -0.62
N TYR A 416 -2.51 -0.76 -0.89
CA TYR A 416 -2.00 0.40 -1.60
C TYR A 416 -1.29 -0.05 -2.88
N LEU A 417 -1.76 0.43 -4.03
CA LEU A 417 -1.11 0.18 -5.32
C LEU A 417 0.24 0.91 -5.38
N ASP A 418 1.31 0.16 -5.49
CA ASP A 418 2.68 0.66 -5.47
C ASP A 418 3.13 1.16 -6.84
N CYS A 419 3.09 2.47 -7.04
CA CYS A 419 3.57 3.10 -8.28
C CYS A 419 5.01 3.63 -8.16
N VAL A 420 5.75 3.32 -7.08
CA VAL A 420 7.00 4.02 -6.76
C VAL A 420 8.20 3.10 -6.50
N ASN A 421 8.02 1.82 -6.18
CA ASN A 421 9.14 0.94 -5.84
C ASN A 421 9.63 0.12 -7.04
N ASN A 422 10.75 0.56 -7.63
CA ASN A 422 11.51 -0.23 -8.60
C ASN A 422 12.50 -1.21 -7.96
N VAL A 423 12.57 -1.24 -6.62
CA VAL A 423 13.42 -2.16 -5.85
C VAL A 423 12.78 -3.55 -5.80
N ALA A 424 11.48 -3.63 -5.50
CA ALA A 424 10.67 -4.84 -5.64
C ALA A 424 10.35 -5.10 -7.12
N HIS A 425 11.42 -5.26 -7.92
CA HIS A 425 11.39 -5.30 -9.37
C HIS A 425 10.47 -6.38 -9.93
N VAL A 426 10.54 -7.60 -9.40
CA VAL A 426 9.70 -8.74 -9.84
C VAL A 426 8.45 -8.93 -8.96
N GLY A 427 8.05 -7.87 -8.26
CA GLY A 427 6.92 -7.86 -7.33
C GLY A 427 7.34 -8.15 -5.89
N HIS A 428 6.56 -7.61 -4.95
CA HIS A 428 6.69 -7.91 -3.53
C HIS A 428 6.39 -9.38 -3.25
N GLU A 429 7.14 -9.97 -2.31
CA GLU A 429 6.96 -11.36 -1.86
C GLU A 429 6.97 -12.41 -2.99
N ARG A 430 7.80 -12.20 -4.04
CA ARG A 430 7.94 -13.18 -5.11
C ARG A 430 8.55 -14.48 -4.57
N GLN A 431 7.75 -15.55 -4.51
CA GLN A 431 8.08 -16.81 -3.83
C GLN A 431 9.35 -17.47 -4.34
N GLU A 432 9.61 -17.43 -5.65
CA GLU A 432 10.80 -18.01 -6.27
C GLU A 432 12.07 -17.33 -5.76
N VAL A 433 12.03 -16.02 -5.54
CA VAL A 433 13.15 -15.24 -4.98
C VAL A 433 13.30 -15.52 -3.49
N VAL A 434 12.19 -15.55 -2.73
CA VAL A 434 12.19 -15.85 -1.29
C VAL A 434 12.78 -17.24 -1.03
N GLU A 435 12.30 -18.26 -1.76
CA GLU A 435 12.73 -19.64 -1.57
C GLU A 435 14.18 -19.86 -2.03
N ALA A 436 14.62 -19.20 -3.11
CA ALA A 436 16.03 -19.25 -3.53
C ALA A 436 16.97 -18.73 -2.43
N GLY A 437 16.62 -17.60 -1.83
CA GLY A 437 17.38 -17.03 -0.72
C GLY A 437 17.37 -17.93 0.52
N ARG A 438 16.18 -18.40 0.94
CA ARG A 438 16.00 -19.27 2.12
C ARG A 438 16.78 -20.58 1.99
N ARG A 439 16.65 -21.25 0.85
CA ARG A 439 17.34 -22.52 0.56
C ARG A 439 18.85 -22.34 0.58
N GLN A 440 19.38 -21.32 -0.09
CA GLN A 440 20.83 -21.10 -0.14
C GLN A 440 21.39 -20.72 1.24
N MET A 441 20.65 -19.93 2.03
CA MET A 441 21.04 -19.55 3.38
C MET A 441 21.15 -20.75 4.32
N GLY A 442 20.28 -21.76 4.16
CA GLY A 442 20.34 -23.01 4.90
C GLY A 442 21.52 -23.93 4.54
N VAL A 443 22.22 -23.64 3.43
CA VAL A 443 23.37 -24.43 2.97
C VAL A 443 24.70 -23.72 3.23
N LEU A 444 24.89 -22.52 2.65
CA LEU A 444 26.14 -21.79 2.75
C LEU A 444 25.96 -20.30 2.45
N ASN A 445 26.53 -19.45 3.30
CA ASN A 445 26.66 -18.01 3.07
C ASN A 445 28.03 -17.51 3.54
N THR A 446 28.97 -17.33 2.60
CA THR A 446 30.35 -16.92 2.89
C THR A 446 30.88 -15.99 1.78
N ASN A 447 32.09 -15.47 1.95
CA ASN A 447 32.74 -14.58 0.98
C ASN A 447 33.30 -15.34 -0.25
N THR A 448 33.70 -14.59 -1.27
CA THR A 448 34.17 -15.10 -2.58
C THR A 448 35.63 -15.61 -2.61
N ARG A 449 36.33 -15.69 -1.48
CA ARG A 449 37.68 -16.31 -1.44
C ARG A 449 37.65 -17.84 -1.49
N TYR A 450 36.47 -18.42 -1.32
CA TYR A 450 36.21 -19.84 -1.52
C TYR A 450 35.44 -20.03 -2.83
N LEU A 451 35.75 -21.10 -3.56
CA LEU A 451 35.12 -21.38 -4.85
C LEU A 451 33.69 -21.88 -4.65
N HIS A 452 32.72 -21.22 -5.29
CA HIS A 452 31.32 -21.62 -5.33
C HIS A 452 30.75 -21.35 -6.73
N GLU A 453 30.05 -22.34 -7.29
CA GLU A 453 29.53 -22.31 -8.65
C GLU A 453 28.45 -21.23 -8.86
N THR A 454 27.61 -20.98 -7.85
CA THR A 454 26.47 -20.07 -7.94
C THR A 454 26.84 -18.64 -8.35
N VAL A 455 27.95 -18.09 -7.82
CA VAL A 455 28.39 -16.73 -8.19
C VAL A 455 29.03 -16.68 -9.58
N ILE A 456 29.63 -17.80 -10.01
CA ILE A 456 30.18 -17.93 -11.37
C ILE A 456 29.03 -17.99 -12.37
N GLU A 457 28.04 -18.87 -12.15
CA GLU A 457 26.83 -18.96 -12.98
C GLU A 457 26.12 -17.61 -13.06
N PHE A 458 26.00 -16.91 -11.93
CA PHE A 458 25.39 -15.59 -11.92
C PHE A 458 26.17 -14.56 -12.75
N ALA A 459 27.50 -14.55 -12.65
CA ALA A 459 28.35 -13.68 -13.47
C ALA A 459 28.24 -14.01 -14.96
N GLU A 460 28.22 -15.29 -15.34
CA GLU A 460 28.07 -15.75 -16.72
C GLU A 460 26.72 -15.33 -17.31
N ARG A 461 25.63 -15.57 -16.58
CA ARG A 461 24.27 -15.20 -17.00
C ARG A 461 24.07 -13.70 -17.07
N LEU A 462 24.64 -12.94 -16.13
CA LEU A 462 24.61 -11.48 -16.17
C LEU A 462 25.42 -10.93 -17.35
N GLY A 463 26.63 -11.46 -17.58
CA GLY A 463 27.48 -11.08 -18.70
C GLY A 463 26.84 -11.37 -20.06
N ALA A 464 26.14 -12.50 -20.20
CA ALA A 464 25.42 -12.87 -21.42
C ALA A 464 24.27 -11.91 -21.80
N LEU A 465 23.84 -11.05 -20.87
CA LEU A 465 22.82 -10.03 -21.11
C LEU A 465 23.42 -8.69 -21.57
N LEU A 466 24.75 -8.54 -21.57
CA LEU A 466 25.45 -7.32 -21.92
C LEU A 466 26.12 -7.44 -23.29
N PRO A 467 26.29 -6.34 -24.03
CA PRO A 467 27.01 -6.37 -25.31
C PRO A 467 28.52 -6.54 -25.11
N ASP A 468 29.18 -7.17 -26.07
CA ASP A 468 30.64 -7.20 -26.13
C ASP A 468 31.23 -5.76 -26.13
N PRO A 469 32.39 -5.53 -25.47
CA PRO A 469 33.23 -6.48 -24.73
C PRO A 469 33.01 -6.49 -23.20
N LEU A 470 31.81 -6.15 -22.70
CA LEU A 470 31.52 -6.08 -21.26
C LEU A 470 31.33 -7.48 -20.66
N SER A 471 32.35 -8.01 -19.99
CA SER A 471 32.36 -9.42 -19.54
C SER A 471 32.95 -9.67 -18.15
N VAL A 472 33.57 -8.68 -17.51
CA VAL A 472 34.20 -8.84 -16.19
C VAL A 472 33.31 -8.24 -15.11
N CYS A 473 32.85 -9.06 -14.16
CA CYS A 473 31.97 -8.66 -13.08
C CYS A 473 32.72 -8.46 -11.75
N TYR A 474 32.44 -7.35 -11.07
CA TYR A 474 32.75 -7.13 -9.67
C TYR A 474 31.44 -7.00 -8.89
N PHE A 475 31.25 -7.81 -7.84
CA PHE A 475 30.05 -7.76 -7.01
C PHE A 475 30.26 -6.94 -5.74
N VAL A 476 29.24 -6.16 -5.38
CA VAL A 476 29.17 -5.27 -4.23
C VAL A 476 27.75 -5.31 -3.64
N ASN A 477 27.44 -4.47 -2.66
CA ASN A 477 26.21 -4.57 -1.86
C ASN A 477 25.19 -3.47 -2.17
N SER A 478 25.55 -2.48 -2.99
CA SER A 478 24.66 -1.38 -3.38
C SER A 478 25.10 -0.69 -4.67
N GLY A 479 24.20 0.09 -5.26
CA GLY A 479 24.53 0.97 -6.38
C GLY A 479 25.57 2.04 -6.03
N SER A 480 25.60 2.53 -4.77
CA SER A 480 26.66 3.45 -4.32
C SER A 480 28.03 2.78 -4.35
N GLU A 481 28.15 1.55 -3.84
CA GLU A 481 29.43 0.83 -3.90
C GLU A 481 29.84 0.52 -5.35
N ALA A 482 28.87 0.26 -6.24
CA ALA A 482 29.13 0.00 -7.64
C ALA A 482 29.67 1.24 -8.35
N ASN A 483 29.01 2.39 -8.17
CA ASN A 483 29.47 3.65 -8.75
C ASN A 483 30.81 4.13 -8.16
N GLU A 484 31.05 3.91 -6.86
CA GLU A 484 32.35 4.21 -6.24
C GLU A 484 33.47 3.37 -6.87
N LEU A 485 33.23 2.06 -7.03
CA LEU A 485 34.19 1.16 -7.69
C LEU A 485 34.38 1.52 -9.16
N ALA A 486 33.34 1.91 -9.88
CA ALA A 486 33.44 2.37 -11.27
C ALA A 486 34.36 3.60 -11.41
N LEU A 487 34.25 4.59 -10.52
CA LEU A 487 35.17 5.72 -10.51
C LEU A 487 36.62 5.30 -10.21
N ARG A 488 36.80 4.29 -9.34
CA ARG A 488 38.14 3.77 -9.02
C ARG A 488 38.75 3.00 -10.20
N LEU A 489 37.96 2.18 -10.90
CA LEU A 489 38.35 1.48 -12.14
C LEU A 489 38.74 2.49 -13.23
N ALA A 490 37.91 3.52 -13.45
CA ALA A 490 38.17 4.58 -14.41
C ALA A 490 39.50 5.29 -14.15
N ARG A 491 39.75 5.71 -12.90
CA ARG A 491 40.99 6.38 -12.50
C ARG A 491 42.22 5.49 -12.65
N ALA A 492 42.10 4.20 -12.31
CA ALA A 492 43.20 3.26 -12.46
C ALA A 492 43.55 3.03 -13.94
N HIS A 493 42.54 2.99 -14.82
CA HIS A 493 42.72 2.79 -16.25
C HIS A 493 43.27 4.03 -16.97
N THR A 494 42.70 5.22 -16.73
CA THR A 494 43.12 6.43 -17.46
C THR A 494 44.28 7.18 -16.80
N GLY A 495 44.55 6.94 -15.52
CA GLY A 495 45.47 7.75 -14.70
C GLY A 495 44.95 9.16 -14.38
N GLY A 496 43.74 9.50 -14.81
CA GLY A 496 43.10 10.80 -14.60
C GLY A 496 42.36 10.93 -13.27
N THR A 497 41.90 12.14 -12.97
CA THR A 497 41.06 12.43 -11.79
C THR A 497 39.75 13.13 -12.14
N GLY A 498 39.67 13.74 -13.32
CA GLY A 498 38.54 14.54 -13.78
C GLY A 498 37.31 13.72 -14.07
N VAL A 499 36.18 14.08 -13.45
CA VAL A 499 34.89 13.41 -13.65
C VAL A 499 33.87 14.42 -14.16
N VAL A 500 33.10 14.02 -15.18
CA VAL A 500 31.96 14.79 -15.69
C VAL A 500 30.67 14.04 -15.39
N ALA A 501 29.68 14.74 -14.85
CA ALA A 501 28.34 14.22 -14.59
C ALA A 501 27.26 15.21 -15.05
N ILE A 502 26.03 14.76 -15.15
CA ILE A 502 24.90 15.57 -15.63
C ILE A 502 24.22 16.28 -14.44
N GLU A 503 23.80 17.52 -14.67
CA GLU A 503 22.95 18.27 -13.75
C GLU A 503 21.73 17.44 -13.31
N SER A 504 21.39 17.55 -12.03
CA SER A 504 20.34 16.78 -11.34
C SER A 504 20.55 15.26 -11.27
N GLY A 505 21.67 14.73 -11.76
CA GLY A 505 22.05 13.32 -11.60
C GLY A 505 22.34 12.93 -10.14
N TYR A 506 22.00 11.69 -9.78
CA TYR A 506 22.27 11.09 -8.47
C TYR A 506 22.88 9.70 -8.61
N HIS A 507 24.13 9.55 -8.15
CA HIS A 507 24.92 8.34 -8.35
C HIS A 507 25.25 7.60 -7.04
N GLY A 508 24.93 8.14 -5.87
CA GLY A 508 25.12 7.44 -4.59
C GLY A 508 25.37 8.35 -3.41
N HIS A 509 25.68 7.74 -2.26
CA HIS A 509 25.83 8.47 -0.98
C HIS A 509 27.22 8.36 -0.33
N THR A 510 28.20 7.72 -0.97
CA THR A 510 29.61 7.79 -0.54
C THR A 510 30.17 9.18 -0.86
N GLN A 511 31.29 9.56 -0.24
CA GLN A 511 31.80 10.93 -0.40
C GLN A 511 32.10 11.29 -1.86
N ALA A 512 32.80 10.43 -2.61
CA ALA A 512 33.11 10.72 -4.01
C ALA A 512 31.85 10.81 -4.88
N LEU A 513 30.78 10.08 -4.51
CA LEU A 513 29.51 10.14 -5.22
C LEU A 513 28.64 11.33 -4.82
N VAL A 514 28.71 11.79 -3.57
CA VAL A 514 28.12 13.08 -3.16
C VAL A 514 28.79 14.22 -3.95
N ASP A 515 30.11 14.17 -4.10
CA ASP A 515 30.88 15.14 -4.86
C ASP A 515 30.47 15.17 -6.35
N VAL A 516 30.20 14.00 -6.96
CA VAL A 516 29.82 13.88 -8.37
C VAL A 516 28.31 14.12 -8.62
N SER A 517 27.46 13.85 -7.63
CA SER A 517 26.01 13.97 -7.76
C SER A 517 25.54 15.42 -7.58
N HIS A 518 25.21 16.11 -8.68
CA HIS A 518 24.61 17.45 -8.63
C HIS A 518 23.37 17.50 -7.74
N TYR A 519 22.54 16.46 -7.77
CA TYR A 519 21.38 16.33 -6.90
C TYR A 519 21.70 16.49 -5.41
N LYS A 520 22.93 16.19 -4.98
CA LYS A 520 23.38 16.33 -3.59
C LYS A 520 24.15 17.62 -3.37
N HIS A 521 25.25 17.86 -4.09
CA HIS A 521 26.13 18.98 -3.77
C HIS A 521 25.55 20.37 -4.09
N ALA A 522 24.52 20.46 -4.94
CA ALA A 522 23.85 21.71 -5.30
C ALA A 522 22.56 21.99 -4.52
N ARG A 523 22.14 21.09 -3.61
CA ARG A 523 20.97 21.26 -2.74
C ARG A 523 21.38 21.72 -1.33
N ALA A 524 20.39 22.03 -0.49
CA ALA A 524 20.60 22.44 0.89
C ALA A 524 21.50 21.44 1.65
N GLY A 525 22.54 21.97 2.30
CA GLY A 525 23.56 21.19 3.01
C GLY A 525 24.76 20.75 2.14
N GLY A 526 24.70 20.92 0.81
CA GLY A 526 25.84 20.72 -0.08
C GLY A 526 26.84 21.89 -0.06
N ILE A 527 28.08 21.62 -0.47
CA ILE A 527 29.17 22.62 -0.55
C ILE A 527 29.64 22.90 -1.99
N GLY A 528 28.85 22.48 -2.99
CA GLY A 528 29.22 22.55 -4.40
C GLY A 528 30.16 21.42 -4.85
N ALA A 529 30.37 21.32 -6.17
CA ALA A 529 31.25 20.34 -6.78
C ALA A 529 32.74 20.65 -6.48
N PRO A 530 33.58 19.65 -6.15
CA PRO A 530 35.01 19.86 -6.02
C PRO A 530 35.68 20.12 -7.38
N ARG A 531 36.92 20.63 -7.38
CA ARG A 531 37.63 21.07 -8.60
C ARG A 531 37.85 19.97 -9.65
N TRP A 532 37.87 18.71 -9.24
CA TRP A 532 38.02 17.55 -10.13
C TRP A 532 36.69 17.09 -10.75
N VAL A 533 35.56 17.74 -10.42
CA VAL A 533 34.25 17.46 -11.00
C VAL A 533 33.81 18.61 -11.90
N ARG A 534 33.12 18.29 -12.99
CA ARG A 534 32.29 19.23 -13.73
C ARG A 534 30.89 18.68 -13.92
N THR A 535 29.92 19.56 -13.76
CA THR A 535 28.51 19.28 -14.06
C THR A 535 28.16 19.90 -15.41
N VAL A 536 27.59 19.11 -16.31
CA VAL A 536 27.06 19.60 -17.60
C VAL A 536 25.55 19.85 -17.51
N PRO A 537 25.00 20.78 -18.31
CA PRO A 537 23.57 21.10 -18.27
C PRO A 537 22.67 19.87 -18.50
N LEU A 538 21.52 19.85 -17.82
CA LEU A 538 20.50 18.82 -18.00
C LEU A 538 20.01 18.78 -19.46
N PRO A 539 20.09 17.64 -20.18
CA PRO A 539 19.59 17.50 -21.55
C PRO A 539 18.07 17.36 -21.57
N ASP A 540 17.36 18.37 -21.08
CA ASP A 540 15.90 18.46 -21.07
C ASP A 540 15.40 19.31 -22.25
N ASP A 541 14.64 18.73 -23.17
CA ASP A 541 14.07 19.46 -24.30
C ASP A 541 12.73 20.15 -24.02
N TYR A 542 12.19 20.01 -22.81
CA TYR A 542 11.01 20.72 -22.35
C TYR A 542 11.34 22.08 -21.73
N ARG A 543 12.13 22.15 -20.65
CA ARG A 543 12.52 23.41 -19.96
C ARG A 543 14.03 23.71 -20.00
N GLY A 544 14.86 22.83 -20.56
CA GLY A 544 16.31 23.02 -20.61
C GLY A 544 16.80 24.01 -21.67
N LEU A 545 18.12 24.16 -21.73
CA LEU A 545 18.82 25.11 -22.61
C LEU A 545 18.49 25.01 -24.11
N TYR A 546 18.18 23.82 -24.62
CA TYR A 546 17.89 23.58 -26.05
C TYR A 546 16.56 22.84 -26.21
N GLY A 547 15.51 23.59 -26.57
CA GLY A 547 14.14 23.06 -26.60
C GLY A 547 13.84 22.14 -27.79
N ARG A 548 12.70 21.45 -27.76
CA ARG A 548 12.21 20.52 -28.79
C ARG A 548 12.27 21.06 -30.24
N SER A 549 12.06 22.36 -30.43
CA SER A 549 12.06 23.03 -31.74
C SER A 549 13.46 23.31 -32.29
N GLU A 550 14.51 23.20 -31.47
CA GLU A 550 15.88 23.51 -31.88
C GLU A 550 16.54 22.32 -32.59
N SER A 551 17.06 22.57 -33.80
CA SER A 551 17.79 21.58 -34.59
C SER A 551 19.13 21.23 -33.95
N GLY A 552 19.52 19.95 -33.99
CA GLY A 552 20.81 19.49 -33.49
C GLY A 552 20.97 19.60 -31.96
N ARG A 553 19.87 19.74 -31.20
CA ARG A 553 19.88 19.87 -29.74
C ARG A 553 20.68 18.78 -29.02
N ALA A 554 20.61 17.53 -29.50
CA ALA A 554 21.38 16.40 -28.95
C ALA A 554 22.90 16.65 -29.01
N GLU A 555 23.42 17.07 -30.17
CA GLU A 555 24.84 17.38 -30.37
C GLU A 555 25.26 18.63 -29.59
N ARG A 556 24.38 19.64 -29.47
CA ARG A 556 24.66 20.83 -28.67
C ARG A 556 24.78 20.50 -27.18
N TYR A 557 23.87 19.69 -26.64
CA TYR A 557 23.99 19.19 -25.27
C TYR A 557 25.26 18.36 -25.07
N ALA A 558 25.55 17.44 -26.00
CA ALA A 558 26.75 16.61 -25.93
C ALA A 558 28.05 17.43 -26.02
N GLY A 559 28.03 18.59 -26.70
CA GLY A 559 29.15 19.53 -26.77
C GLY A 559 29.61 20.04 -25.41
N HIS A 560 28.71 20.20 -24.44
CA HIS A 560 29.07 20.61 -23.09
C HIS A 560 29.96 19.57 -22.38
N VAL A 561 29.85 18.29 -22.73
CA VAL A 561 30.74 17.24 -22.18
C VAL A 561 32.17 17.43 -22.68
N ARG A 562 32.36 17.73 -23.96
CA ARG A 562 33.67 18.07 -24.53
C ARG A 562 34.28 19.28 -23.81
N ASP A 563 33.47 20.33 -23.67
CA ASP A 563 33.93 21.60 -23.09
C ASP A 563 34.26 21.45 -21.59
N ALA A 564 33.49 20.63 -20.87
CA ALA A 564 33.75 20.28 -19.47
C ALA A 564 35.08 19.54 -19.28
N PHE A 565 35.39 18.54 -20.11
CA PHE A 565 36.68 17.85 -20.05
C PHE A 565 37.85 18.74 -20.45
N ALA A 566 37.68 19.63 -21.43
CA ALA A 566 38.69 20.62 -21.77
C ALA A 566 39.00 21.55 -20.58
N SER A 567 37.96 22.01 -19.87
CA SER A 567 38.10 22.82 -18.65
C SER A 567 38.82 22.06 -17.53
N LEU A 568 38.47 20.79 -17.29
CA LEU A 568 39.15 19.96 -16.29
C LEU A 568 40.65 19.79 -16.61
N GLY A 569 40.98 19.56 -17.88
CA GLY A 569 42.36 19.46 -18.34
C GLY A 569 43.16 20.74 -18.07
N THR A 570 42.58 21.92 -18.36
CA THR A 570 43.19 23.22 -18.04
C THR A 570 43.44 23.39 -16.54
N ASP A 571 42.55 22.86 -15.70
CA ASP A 571 42.65 22.95 -14.24
C ASP A 571 43.58 21.88 -13.61
N GLY A 572 44.26 21.07 -14.42
CA GLY A 572 45.17 20.02 -13.94
C GLY A 572 44.46 18.75 -13.46
N HIS A 573 43.24 18.50 -13.93
CA HIS A 573 42.48 17.28 -13.67
C HIS A 573 42.28 16.49 -14.98
N PRO A 574 43.22 15.62 -15.37
CA PRO A 574 43.11 14.84 -16.60
C PRO A 574 41.84 13.97 -16.60
N PRO A 575 41.22 13.72 -17.77
CA PRO A 575 39.95 13.00 -17.88
C PRO A 575 40.00 11.59 -17.28
N ALA A 576 38.98 11.23 -16.51
CA ALA A 576 38.82 9.91 -15.90
C ALA A 576 37.52 9.24 -16.32
N ALA A 577 36.38 9.86 -16.01
CA ALA A 577 35.08 9.26 -16.26
C ALA A 577 34.02 10.28 -16.68
N PHE A 578 33.15 9.90 -17.61
CA PHE A 578 31.84 10.48 -17.77
C PHE A 578 30.80 9.49 -17.24
N ILE A 579 30.05 9.88 -16.22
CA ILE A 579 29.01 9.04 -15.59
C ILE A 579 27.62 9.61 -15.88
N ALA A 580 26.71 8.76 -16.36
CA ALA A 580 25.35 9.17 -16.71
C ALA A 580 24.35 8.03 -16.58
N GLU A 581 23.12 8.38 -16.21
CA GLU A 581 21.92 7.57 -16.41
C GLU A 581 21.42 7.77 -17.86
N ALA A 582 20.91 6.73 -18.54
CA ALA A 582 20.38 6.88 -19.90
C ALA A 582 19.03 7.64 -19.94
N ILE A 583 18.23 7.52 -18.87
CA ILE A 583 17.06 8.34 -18.57
C ILE A 583 17.26 8.86 -17.14
N LEU A 584 17.28 10.17 -16.95
CA LEU A 584 17.66 10.75 -15.67
C LEU A 584 16.52 10.66 -14.66
N SER A 585 16.72 9.86 -13.60
CA SER A 585 15.68 9.60 -12.61
C SER A 585 15.36 10.84 -11.78
N CYS A 586 16.29 11.29 -10.94
CA CYS A 586 16.04 12.34 -9.95
C CYS A 586 15.77 13.72 -10.58
N ALA A 587 16.14 13.90 -11.85
CA ALA A 587 15.79 15.06 -12.66
C ALA A 587 14.29 15.09 -13.06
N GLY A 588 13.55 14.02 -12.78
CA GLY A 588 12.13 13.88 -13.11
C GLY A 588 11.89 13.00 -14.33
N GLN A 589 12.58 11.86 -14.47
CA GLN A 589 12.39 10.88 -15.55
C GLN A 589 12.64 11.49 -16.95
N ILE A 590 13.69 12.31 -17.06
CA ILE A 590 14.05 13.02 -18.30
C ILE A 590 14.65 12.04 -19.30
N GLU A 591 14.00 11.92 -20.44
CA GLU A 591 14.53 11.25 -21.62
C GLU A 591 15.36 12.27 -22.41
N PRO A 592 16.69 12.09 -22.52
CA PRO A 592 17.52 12.99 -23.31
C PRO A 592 17.11 12.98 -24.79
N PRO A 593 17.37 14.07 -25.55
CA PRO A 593 17.16 14.08 -26.99
C PRO A 593 17.85 12.89 -27.68
N ALA A 594 17.15 12.27 -28.64
CA ALA A 594 17.66 11.12 -29.38
C ALA A 594 19.08 11.39 -29.94
N GLY A 595 20.00 10.47 -29.68
CA GLY A 595 21.41 10.56 -30.06
C GLY A 595 22.32 11.31 -29.07
N TYR A 596 21.77 11.95 -28.02
CA TYR A 596 22.57 12.68 -27.03
C TYR A 596 23.61 11.78 -26.35
N LEU A 597 23.21 10.65 -25.76
CA LEU A 597 24.10 9.83 -24.95
C LEU A 597 25.26 9.27 -25.80
N LYS A 598 24.95 8.80 -27.01
CA LYS A 598 25.92 8.34 -28.01
C LYS A 598 26.95 9.44 -28.37
N ALA A 599 26.48 10.67 -28.58
CA ALA A 599 27.34 11.81 -28.86
C ALA A 599 28.17 12.23 -27.62
N ALA A 600 27.58 12.16 -26.42
CA ALA A 600 28.25 12.48 -25.16
C ALA A 600 29.40 11.50 -24.89
N TYR A 601 29.16 10.20 -25.07
CA TYR A 601 30.18 9.16 -24.93
C TYR A 601 31.31 9.32 -25.95
N ARG A 602 30.98 9.67 -27.20
CA ARG A 602 31.99 10.00 -28.22
C ARG A 602 32.86 11.17 -27.79
N ASN A 603 32.28 12.23 -27.25
CA ASN A 603 33.02 13.41 -26.78
C ASN A 603 33.88 13.09 -25.55
N ALA A 604 33.37 12.30 -24.60
CA ALA A 604 34.12 11.85 -23.42
C ALA A 604 35.34 11.00 -23.80
N ARG A 605 35.15 9.99 -24.66
CA ARG A 605 36.24 9.14 -25.17
C ARG A 605 37.28 9.92 -25.97
N SER A 606 36.85 10.89 -26.77
CA SER A 606 37.76 11.78 -27.51
C SER A 606 38.66 12.61 -26.58
N ALA A 607 38.24 12.83 -25.34
CA ALA A 607 39.05 13.46 -24.30
C ALA A 607 39.91 12.47 -23.50
N GLY A 608 39.72 11.15 -23.67
CA GLY A 608 40.44 10.10 -22.93
C GLY A 608 39.74 9.64 -21.63
N ALA A 609 38.47 9.98 -21.42
CA ALA A 609 37.68 9.44 -20.32
C ALA A 609 36.97 8.13 -20.72
N VAL A 610 36.70 7.27 -19.74
CA VAL A 610 35.80 6.12 -19.90
C VAL A 610 34.34 6.54 -19.67
N CYS A 611 33.41 5.84 -20.30
CA CYS A 611 31.97 6.07 -20.19
C CYS A 611 31.33 5.07 -19.22
N VAL A 612 30.71 5.59 -18.16
CA VAL A 612 30.01 4.80 -17.14
C VAL A 612 28.50 4.95 -17.36
N ALA A 613 27.81 3.83 -17.58
CA ALA A 613 26.34 3.77 -17.58
C ALA A 613 25.84 3.38 -16.19
N ASP A 614 25.14 4.32 -15.54
CA ASP A 614 24.42 4.06 -14.30
C ASP A 614 23.04 3.47 -14.61
N GLU A 615 22.95 2.15 -14.53
CA GLU A 615 21.73 1.37 -14.84
C GLU A 615 20.93 1.03 -13.57
N VAL A 616 21.28 1.63 -12.42
CA VAL A 616 20.66 1.30 -11.12
C VAL A 616 19.15 1.57 -11.11
N GLN A 617 18.66 2.55 -11.87
CA GLN A 617 17.22 2.89 -11.90
C GLN A 617 16.43 2.16 -12.99
N ILE A 618 17.07 1.92 -14.15
CA ILE A 618 16.40 1.61 -15.41
C ILE A 618 16.93 0.33 -16.11
N GLY A 619 17.88 -0.38 -15.50
CA GLY A 619 18.30 -1.69 -15.98
C GLY A 619 17.22 -2.77 -15.79
N PHE A 620 17.56 -4.01 -16.17
CA PHE A 620 16.70 -5.18 -16.04
C PHE A 620 15.35 -5.04 -16.79
N GLY A 621 15.36 -4.47 -17.99
CA GLY A 621 14.18 -4.45 -18.86
C GLY A 621 13.18 -3.34 -18.57
N ARG A 622 13.43 -2.46 -17.60
CA ARG A 622 12.51 -1.40 -17.15
C ARG A 622 12.00 -0.49 -18.25
N VAL A 623 12.84 -0.16 -19.23
CA VAL A 623 12.48 0.68 -20.38
C VAL A 623 11.60 -0.04 -21.42
N GLY A 624 11.37 -1.34 -21.24
CA GLY A 624 10.53 -2.22 -22.04
C GLY A 624 11.12 -2.62 -23.40
N SER A 625 11.77 -1.70 -24.10
CA SER A 625 12.34 -1.97 -25.42
C SER A 625 13.64 -2.79 -25.38
N HIS A 626 14.40 -2.71 -24.29
CA HIS A 626 15.76 -3.24 -24.15
C HIS A 626 16.01 -3.72 -22.73
N MET A 627 17.06 -4.52 -22.52
CA MET A 627 17.44 -4.99 -21.18
C MET A 627 18.10 -3.85 -20.38
N TRP A 628 18.89 -3.01 -21.05
CA TRP A 628 19.59 -1.88 -20.45
C TRP A 628 19.17 -0.55 -21.10
N GLY A 629 19.12 0.51 -20.29
CA GLY A 629 18.77 1.86 -20.74
C GLY A 629 19.69 2.40 -21.85
N PHE A 630 21.01 2.17 -21.73
CA PHE A 630 21.99 2.65 -22.71
C PHE A 630 21.76 2.08 -24.12
N GLU A 631 21.23 0.86 -24.23
CA GLU A 631 20.93 0.22 -25.53
C GLU A 631 19.85 1.00 -26.26
N SER A 632 18.82 1.46 -25.52
CA SER A 632 17.74 2.27 -26.06
C SER A 632 18.18 3.67 -26.54
N ALA A 633 19.39 4.08 -26.16
CA ALA A 633 20.06 5.31 -26.61
C ALA A 633 21.16 5.05 -27.66
N GLU A 634 21.27 3.82 -28.16
CA GLU A 634 22.30 3.36 -29.10
C GLU A 634 23.74 3.68 -28.66
N ALA A 635 24.00 3.61 -27.35
CA ALA A 635 25.28 3.93 -26.76
C ALA A 635 25.85 2.69 -26.05
N THR A 636 27.09 2.32 -26.36
CA THR A 636 27.80 1.26 -25.62
C THR A 636 28.73 1.91 -24.60
N PRO A 637 28.59 1.64 -23.28
CA PRO A 637 29.48 2.14 -22.25
C PRO A 637 30.77 1.29 -22.14
N ASP A 638 31.72 1.78 -21.35
CA ASP A 638 32.94 1.05 -20.99
C ASP A 638 32.78 0.34 -19.63
N ILE A 639 31.92 0.88 -18.75
CA ILE A 639 31.57 0.33 -17.44
C ILE A 639 30.05 0.45 -17.24
N VAL A 640 29.40 -0.58 -16.71
CA VAL A 640 27.99 -0.60 -16.31
C VAL A 640 27.89 -0.82 -14.81
N THR A 641 27.08 -0.01 -14.12
CA THR A 641 26.81 -0.17 -12.68
C THR A 641 25.37 -0.56 -12.41
N LEU A 642 25.19 -1.52 -11.50
CA LEU A 642 23.94 -2.20 -11.19
C LEU A 642 23.67 -2.17 -9.69
N GLY A 643 22.39 -2.23 -9.31
CA GLY A 643 21.94 -2.21 -7.91
C GLY A 643 20.45 -2.47 -7.82
N LYS A 644 19.74 -1.75 -6.93
CA LYS A 644 18.26 -1.70 -6.76
C LYS A 644 17.50 -2.95 -7.26
N PRO A 645 17.05 -3.07 -8.53
CA PRO A 645 16.23 -4.18 -8.98
C PRO A 645 16.91 -5.55 -8.93
N MET A 646 18.24 -5.59 -8.97
CA MET A 646 19.06 -6.80 -9.13
C MET A 646 18.78 -7.89 -8.09
N GLY A 647 18.32 -7.51 -6.89
CA GLY A 647 18.04 -8.43 -5.78
C GLY A 647 16.60 -8.44 -5.29
N ASN A 648 15.67 -7.81 -6.02
CA ASN A 648 14.28 -7.64 -5.59
C ASN A 648 14.13 -7.11 -4.13
N GLY A 649 15.06 -6.26 -3.67
CA GLY A 649 15.13 -5.77 -2.29
C GLY A 649 16.30 -6.29 -1.46
N HIS A 650 16.92 -7.40 -1.84
CA HIS A 650 18.15 -7.87 -1.20
C HIS A 650 19.32 -6.92 -1.50
N PRO A 651 20.18 -6.54 -0.52
CA PRO A 651 21.32 -5.66 -0.75
C PRO A 651 22.34 -6.29 -1.71
N MET A 652 22.38 -5.78 -2.94
CA MET A 652 23.37 -6.18 -3.94
C MET A 652 23.58 -5.09 -4.98
N GLY A 653 24.77 -5.12 -5.59
CA GLY A 653 25.14 -4.33 -6.75
C GLY A 653 26.27 -4.99 -7.52
N ALA A 654 26.52 -4.51 -8.72
CA ALA A 654 27.63 -4.99 -9.54
C ALA A 654 28.21 -3.89 -10.42
N VAL A 655 29.47 -4.08 -10.77
CA VAL A 655 30.15 -3.35 -11.83
C VAL A 655 30.52 -4.35 -12.91
N VAL A 656 30.05 -4.14 -14.13
CA VAL A 656 30.47 -4.93 -15.28
C VAL A 656 31.31 -4.06 -16.19
N THR A 657 32.48 -4.55 -16.57
CA THR A 657 33.47 -3.79 -17.34
C THR A 657 34.18 -4.67 -18.36
N THR A 658 35.03 -4.05 -19.18
CA THR A 658 35.86 -4.75 -20.16
C THR A 658 37.07 -5.43 -19.48
N PRO A 659 37.62 -6.49 -20.08
CA PRO A 659 38.87 -7.09 -19.60
C PRO A 659 40.04 -6.10 -19.49
N GLU A 660 40.15 -5.16 -20.43
CA GLU A 660 41.22 -4.15 -20.47
C GLU A 660 41.20 -3.21 -19.25
N ILE A 661 40.01 -2.74 -18.85
CA ILE A 661 39.84 -1.87 -17.69
C ILE A 661 40.08 -2.65 -16.40
N ALA A 662 39.58 -3.89 -16.33
CA ALA A 662 39.82 -4.78 -15.19
C ALA A 662 41.31 -5.10 -14.99
N GLU A 663 42.06 -5.34 -16.08
CA GLU A 663 43.50 -5.58 -16.05
C GLU A 663 44.27 -4.35 -15.55
N SER A 664 43.87 -3.15 -15.98
CA SER A 664 44.46 -1.89 -15.50
C SER A 664 44.28 -1.68 -13.99
N PHE A 665 43.18 -2.19 -13.43
CA PHE A 665 42.89 -2.12 -12.00
C PHE A 665 43.62 -3.19 -11.18
N ALA A 666 44.00 -4.32 -11.80
CA ALA A 666 44.77 -5.39 -11.19
C ALA A 666 46.26 -5.04 -11.00
N ASN A 667 46.54 -3.85 -10.46
CA ASN A 667 47.86 -3.25 -10.31
C ASN A 667 48.64 -3.69 -9.05
N GLY A 668 48.24 -4.80 -8.43
CA GLY A 668 48.83 -5.37 -7.21
C GLY A 668 48.09 -5.03 -5.91
N MET A 669 47.20 -4.04 -5.92
CA MET A 669 46.31 -3.75 -4.79
C MET A 669 45.08 -4.66 -4.84
N GLU A 670 44.91 -5.52 -3.82
CA GLU A 670 43.72 -6.37 -3.71
C GLU A 670 42.45 -5.52 -3.53
N PHE A 671 41.43 -5.79 -4.35
CA PHE A 671 40.06 -5.37 -4.10
C PHE A 671 39.27 -6.56 -3.54
N PHE A 672 38.61 -6.34 -2.41
CA PHE A 672 37.79 -7.36 -1.76
C PHE A 672 36.57 -6.70 -1.11
N SER A 673 35.38 -7.23 -1.43
CA SER A 673 34.12 -6.90 -0.76
C SER A 673 33.65 -8.14 0.00
N THR A 674 33.59 -8.07 1.33
CA THR A 674 33.30 -9.23 2.18
C THR A 674 31.99 -9.93 1.83
N PHE A 675 30.95 -9.15 1.52
CA PHE A 675 29.62 -9.67 1.20
C PHE A 675 29.34 -9.69 -0.31
N GLY A 676 30.13 -8.96 -1.11
CA GLY A 676 29.96 -8.88 -2.56
C GLY A 676 30.12 -10.25 -3.21
N GLY A 677 29.05 -10.74 -3.83
CA GLY A 677 29.04 -12.02 -4.54
C GLY A 677 28.93 -13.25 -3.64
N ASN A 678 28.44 -13.12 -2.40
CA ASN A 678 28.17 -14.28 -1.55
C ASN A 678 27.12 -15.22 -2.21
N PRO A 679 27.10 -16.53 -1.86
CA PRO A 679 26.19 -17.50 -2.48
C PRO A 679 24.71 -17.14 -2.39
N VAL A 680 24.25 -16.55 -1.27
CA VAL A 680 22.84 -16.19 -1.07
C VAL A 680 22.43 -15.06 -2.02
N SER A 681 23.21 -14.00 -2.12
CA SER A 681 22.95 -12.91 -3.06
C SER A 681 23.02 -13.37 -4.51
N ALA A 682 23.93 -14.30 -4.84
CA ALA A 682 24.00 -14.89 -6.18
C ALA A 682 22.74 -15.72 -6.51
N ALA A 683 22.27 -16.57 -5.59
CA ALA A 683 21.05 -17.36 -5.77
C ALA A 683 19.80 -16.46 -5.93
N ILE A 684 19.71 -15.38 -5.16
CA ILE A 684 18.65 -14.38 -5.29
C ILE A 684 18.71 -13.70 -6.67
N GLY A 685 19.90 -13.25 -7.08
CA GLY A 685 20.10 -12.62 -8.39
C GLY A 685 19.74 -13.54 -9.55
N LEU A 686 20.09 -14.83 -9.48
CA LEU A 686 19.69 -15.85 -10.45
C LEU A 686 18.17 -16.00 -10.52
N ALA A 687 17.49 -16.10 -9.37
CA ALA A 687 16.03 -16.20 -9.32
C ALA A 687 15.34 -14.95 -9.90
N VAL A 688 15.89 -13.75 -9.68
CA VAL A 688 15.40 -12.52 -10.32
C VAL A 688 15.58 -12.58 -11.84
N LEU A 689 16.73 -13.03 -12.33
CA LEU A 689 16.95 -13.20 -13.77
C LEU A 689 15.99 -14.24 -14.39
N ASP A 690 15.71 -15.34 -13.69
CA ASP A 690 14.73 -16.34 -14.10
C ASP A 690 13.34 -15.71 -14.22
N VAL A 691 12.85 -15.03 -13.18
CA VAL A 691 11.51 -14.41 -13.21
C VAL A 691 11.40 -13.33 -14.27
N VAL A 692 12.42 -12.47 -14.45
CA VAL A 692 12.43 -11.44 -15.53
C VAL A 692 12.26 -12.08 -16.91
N LYS A 693 12.88 -13.24 -17.14
CA LYS A 693 12.82 -13.96 -18.40
C LYS A 693 11.51 -14.74 -18.57
N ASP A 694 11.14 -15.52 -17.57
CA ASP A 694 10.03 -16.47 -17.62
C ASP A 694 8.68 -15.74 -17.67
N ASP A 695 8.53 -14.66 -16.92
CA ASP A 695 7.33 -13.80 -16.93
C ASP A 695 7.37 -12.75 -18.07
N GLN A 696 8.42 -12.75 -18.91
CA GLN A 696 8.61 -11.81 -20.03
C GLN A 696 8.47 -10.34 -19.61
N LEU A 697 9.06 -9.98 -18.46
CA LEU A 697 8.79 -8.69 -17.80
C LEU A 697 9.24 -7.48 -18.63
N LYS A 698 10.25 -7.63 -19.48
CA LYS A 698 10.69 -6.60 -20.42
C LYS A 698 9.59 -6.30 -21.45
N GLU A 699 9.08 -7.33 -22.13
CA GLU A 699 7.97 -7.21 -23.08
C GLU A 699 6.70 -6.68 -22.41
N HIS A 700 6.38 -7.19 -21.22
CA HIS A 700 5.26 -6.73 -20.41
C HIS A 700 5.37 -5.23 -20.08
N ALA A 701 6.54 -4.75 -19.66
CA ALA A 701 6.76 -3.33 -19.40
C ALA A 701 6.64 -2.45 -20.65
N ALA A 702 6.95 -2.98 -21.84
CA ALA A 702 6.70 -2.27 -23.10
C ALA A 702 5.20 -2.11 -23.37
N VAL A 703 4.42 -3.18 -23.16
CA VAL A 703 2.96 -3.18 -23.38
C VAL A 703 2.25 -2.31 -22.35
N VAL A 704 2.36 -2.64 -21.06
CA VAL A 704 1.64 -1.92 -19.99
C VAL A 704 2.14 -0.49 -19.85
N GLY A 705 3.46 -0.28 -19.91
CA GLY A 705 4.03 1.07 -19.88
C GLY A 705 3.60 1.93 -21.06
N GLY A 706 3.44 1.34 -22.25
CA GLY A 706 2.88 1.99 -23.43
C GLY A 706 1.43 2.44 -23.20
N THR A 707 0.58 1.53 -22.70
CA THR A 707 -0.81 1.86 -22.39
C THR A 707 -0.92 2.93 -21.32
N LEU A 708 -0.15 2.81 -20.24
CA LEU A 708 -0.12 3.81 -19.17
C LEU A 708 0.29 5.17 -19.70
N LYS A 709 1.39 5.26 -20.47
CA LYS A 709 1.85 6.53 -21.05
C LYS A 709 0.81 7.16 -21.97
N ALA A 710 0.07 6.35 -22.74
CA ALA A 710 -1.02 6.84 -23.59
C ALA A 710 -2.20 7.39 -22.76
N GLY A 711 -2.57 6.72 -21.67
CA GLY A 711 -3.56 7.21 -20.72
C GLY A 711 -3.15 8.55 -20.10
N LEU A 712 -1.91 8.66 -19.62
CA LEU A 712 -1.36 9.90 -19.07
C LEU A 712 -1.32 11.04 -20.10
N ALA A 713 -0.97 10.74 -21.36
CA ALA A 713 -1.01 11.73 -22.44
C ALA A 713 -2.44 12.22 -22.73
N THR A 714 -3.43 11.34 -22.60
CA THR A 714 -4.86 11.71 -22.71
C THR A 714 -5.26 12.65 -21.57
N LEU A 715 -4.84 12.38 -20.33
CA LEU A 715 -5.07 13.30 -19.21
C LEU A 715 -4.47 14.68 -19.47
N ALA A 716 -3.27 14.75 -20.07
CA ALA A 716 -2.63 16.02 -20.41
C ALA A 716 -3.48 16.88 -21.38
N MET A 717 -4.33 16.27 -22.22
CA MET A 717 -5.24 17.00 -23.09
C MET A 717 -6.38 17.66 -22.32
N HIS A 718 -6.82 17.07 -21.21
CA HIS A 718 -7.98 17.52 -20.44
C HIS A 718 -7.61 18.40 -19.24
N HIS A 719 -6.43 18.18 -18.65
CA HIS A 719 -5.99 18.84 -17.42
C HIS A 719 -4.86 19.82 -17.68
N GLY A 720 -5.16 21.12 -17.67
CA GLY A 720 -4.23 22.21 -17.98
C GLY A 720 -2.96 22.25 -17.12
N CYS A 721 -3.01 21.69 -15.92
CA CYS A 721 -1.89 21.57 -14.99
C CYS A 721 -0.82 20.55 -15.40
N ILE A 722 -1.08 19.65 -16.36
CA ILE A 722 -0.05 18.75 -16.88
C ILE A 722 0.75 19.48 -17.97
N GLY A 723 2.04 19.71 -17.74
CA GLY A 723 2.94 20.34 -18.69
C GLY A 723 3.56 19.36 -19.68
N ASP A 724 3.98 18.20 -19.19
CA ASP A 724 4.71 17.20 -19.99
C ASP A 724 4.52 15.78 -19.44
N VAL A 725 4.47 14.79 -20.34
CA VAL A 725 4.42 13.36 -20.02
C VAL A 725 5.62 12.69 -20.69
N ARG A 726 6.47 12.04 -19.88
CA ARG A 726 7.80 11.59 -20.33
C ARG A 726 8.21 10.24 -19.73
N GLY A 727 9.36 9.75 -20.17
CA GLY A 727 9.90 8.44 -19.80
C GLY A 727 9.47 7.32 -20.75
N ARG A 728 9.86 6.09 -20.44
CA ARG A 728 9.65 4.89 -21.27
C ARG A 728 9.36 3.66 -20.42
N GLY A 729 8.64 2.70 -20.99
CA GLY A 729 8.25 1.47 -20.28
C GLY A 729 7.53 1.79 -18.97
N LEU A 730 7.89 1.07 -17.90
CA LEU A 730 7.36 1.32 -16.54
C LEU A 730 8.26 2.29 -15.76
N PHE A 731 8.74 3.34 -16.41
CA PHE A 731 9.55 4.42 -15.83
C PHE A 731 9.12 5.76 -16.43
N LEU A 732 8.06 6.33 -15.85
CA LEU A 732 7.33 7.48 -16.39
C LEU A 732 7.32 8.66 -15.42
N GLY A 733 7.20 9.87 -15.97
CA GLY A 733 7.06 11.11 -15.22
C GLY A 733 5.94 11.99 -15.77
N ILE A 734 5.22 12.66 -14.88
CA ILE A 734 4.21 13.68 -15.21
C ILE A 734 4.65 15.00 -14.59
N GLU A 735 4.96 15.99 -15.41
CA GLU A 735 5.32 17.31 -14.91
C GLU A 735 4.09 18.18 -14.67
N LEU A 736 3.91 18.63 -13.44
CA LEU A 736 2.82 19.51 -13.05
C LEU A 736 3.28 20.97 -13.06
N VAL A 737 2.47 21.83 -13.67
CA VAL A 737 2.73 23.25 -13.89
C VAL A 737 1.52 24.08 -13.47
N ALA A 738 1.77 25.27 -12.93
CA ALA A 738 0.72 26.27 -12.69
C ALA A 738 0.24 26.90 -14.02
N ASN A 739 1.14 27.01 -15.00
CA ASN A 739 0.83 27.54 -16.32
C ASN A 739 1.59 26.78 -17.42
N ARG A 740 0.83 26.23 -18.38
CA ARG A 740 1.38 25.43 -19.48
C ARG A 740 2.15 26.25 -20.53
N SER A 741 1.81 27.52 -20.71
CA SER A 741 2.41 28.37 -21.76
C SER A 741 3.83 28.80 -21.41
N ASP A 742 4.05 29.23 -20.17
CA ASP A 742 5.38 29.61 -19.66
C ASP A 742 6.09 28.46 -18.93
N LYS A 743 5.39 27.33 -18.70
CA LYS A 743 5.89 26.10 -18.07
C LYS A 743 6.29 26.30 -16.60
N THR A 744 5.63 27.22 -15.89
CA THR A 744 5.90 27.49 -14.48
C THR A 744 5.61 26.24 -13.63
N PRO A 745 6.61 25.64 -12.95
CA PRO A 745 6.43 24.40 -12.17
C PRO A 745 5.51 24.63 -10.96
N SER A 746 4.73 23.62 -10.55
CA SER A 746 3.94 23.66 -9.31
C SER A 746 4.20 22.45 -8.42
N ALA A 747 4.97 22.67 -7.35
CA ALA A 747 5.18 21.68 -6.30
C ALA A 747 3.92 21.48 -5.43
N GLU A 748 3.07 22.51 -5.30
CA GLU A 748 1.85 22.42 -4.48
C GLU A 748 0.85 21.43 -5.07
N ILE A 749 0.61 21.48 -6.39
CA ILE A 749 -0.27 20.51 -7.06
C ILE A 749 0.33 19.10 -6.94
N ALA A 750 1.64 18.95 -7.12
CA ALA A 750 2.30 17.65 -6.97
C ALA A 750 2.16 17.07 -5.56
N SER A 751 2.40 17.89 -4.53
CA SER A 751 2.26 17.50 -3.12
C SER A 751 0.82 17.11 -2.78
N TYR A 752 -0.15 17.90 -3.23
CA TYR A 752 -1.57 17.61 -3.06
C TYR A 752 -1.95 16.27 -3.72
N VAL A 753 -1.59 16.06 -4.98
CA VAL A 753 -1.91 14.82 -5.71
C VAL A 753 -1.24 13.61 -5.04
N VAL A 754 0.02 13.71 -4.61
CA VAL A 754 0.73 12.61 -3.92
C VAL A 754 0.03 12.21 -2.62
N ASN A 755 -0.30 13.16 -1.75
CA ASN A 755 -0.95 12.88 -0.48
C ASN A 755 -2.40 12.40 -0.68
N ARG A 756 -3.15 13.01 -1.62
CA ARG A 756 -4.53 12.62 -1.89
C ARG A 756 -4.64 11.27 -2.60
N ALA A 757 -3.69 10.90 -3.46
CA ALA A 757 -3.64 9.56 -4.07
C ALA A 757 -3.43 8.46 -3.02
N LYS A 758 -2.60 8.71 -1.99
CA LYS A 758 -2.43 7.78 -0.86
C LYS A 758 -3.77 7.48 -0.18
N GLU A 759 -4.61 8.50 0.05
CA GLU A 759 -5.95 8.34 0.62
C GLU A 759 -6.89 7.52 -0.30
N LEU A 760 -6.61 7.48 -1.59
CA LEU A 760 -7.27 6.62 -2.58
C LEU A 760 -6.58 5.26 -2.78
N GLY A 761 -5.59 4.93 -1.96
CA GLY A 761 -4.89 3.65 -2.00
C GLY A 761 -3.93 3.52 -3.18
N VAL A 762 -3.37 4.62 -3.68
CA VAL A 762 -2.36 4.65 -4.75
C VAL A 762 -1.14 5.41 -4.26
N LEU A 763 0.03 4.76 -4.24
CA LEU A 763 1.27 5.37 -3.76
C LEU A 763 1.99 6.07 -4.90
N LEU A 764 2.07 7.39 -4.81
CA LEU A 764 2.88 8.24 -5.70
C LEU A 764 3.99 8.94 -4.92
N SER A 765 4.92 9.54 -5.65
CA SER A 765 6.04 10.33 -5.13
C SER A 765 6.39 11.43 -6.13
N ALA A 766 7.02 12.51 -5.66
CA ALA A 766 7.47 13.61 -6.51
C ALA A 766 9.01 13.64 -6.62
N ASP A 767 9.51 13.86 -7.83
CA ASP A 767 10.92 14.08 -8.19
C ASP A 767 11.09 15.45 -8.89
N GLY A 768 12.28 15.70 -9.44
CA GLY A 768 12.61 16.93 -10.17
C GLY A 768 13.30 17.98 -9.30
N PRO A 769 14.01 18.95 -9.92
CA PRO A 769 14.62 20.06 -9.20
C PRO A 769 13.58 20.91 -8.46
N ASP A 770 12.38 21.08 -9.05
CA ASP A 770 11.30 21.90 -8.51
C ASP A 770 10.23 21.10 -7.75
N HIS A 771 10.44 19.81 -7.49
CA HIS A 771 9.50 18.94 -6.76
C HIS A 771 8.09 18.84 -7.38
N ASN A 772 7.98 19.04 -8.70
CA ASN A 772 6.72 19.13 -9.43
C ASN A 772 6.47 17.94 -10.39
N VAL A 773 7.31 16.91 -10.36
CA VAL A 773 7.19 15.77 -11.29
C VAL A 773 6.68 14.55 -10.54
N LEU A 774 5.46 14.09 -10.85
CA LEU A 774 4.96 12.82 -10.34
C LEU A 774 5.78 11.68 -10.96
N LYS A 775 6.48 10.92 -10.13
CA LYS A 775 7.29 9.78 -10.52
C LYS A 775 6.48 8.50 -10.48
N ILE A 776 6.52 7.74 -11.57
CA ILE A 776 5.84 6.45 -11.71
C ILE A 776 6.86 5.38 -12.12
N LYS A 777 7.24 4.53 -11.18
CA LYS A 777 8.19 3.41 -11.36
C LYS A 777 7.77 2.16 -10.55
N PRO A 778 6.60 1.56 -10.85
CA PRO A 778 6.06 0.43 -10.10
C PRO A 778 6.95 -0.82 -10.18
N PRO A 779 6.65 -1.91 -9.44
CA PRO A 779 7.11 -3.25 -9.79
C PRO A 779 6.89 -3.59 -11.28
N MET A 780 7.73 -4.42 -11.89
CA MET A 780 7.54 -4.82 -13.30
C MET A 780 6.33 -5.72 -13.50
N THR A 781 5.76 -6.28 -12.43
CA THR A 781 4.52 -7.07 -12.43
C THR A 781 3.25 -6.20 -12.51
N PHE A 782 3.38 -4.87 -12.61
CA PHE A 782 2.26 -3.93 -12.69
C PHE A 782 1.34 -4.27 -13.85
N SER A 783 0.07 -4.52 -13.56
CA SER A 783 -0.89 -5.04 -14.54
C SER A 783 -1.53 -3.93 -15.39
N GLN A 784 -2.24 -4.34 -16.44
CA GLN A 784 -3.07 -3.44 -17.24
C GLN A 784 -4.19 -2.79 -16.40
N GLN A 785 -4.79 -3.54 -15.47
CA GLN A 785 -5.81 -3.03 -14.54
C GLN A 785 -5.22 -2.02 -13.55
N ASP A 786 -3.99 -2.23 -13.10
CA ASP A 786 -3.28 -1.28 -12.24
C ASP A 786 -3.01 0.05 -12.97
N ALA A 787 -2.65 -0.01 -14.26
CA ALA A 787 -2.47 1.17 -15.10
C ALA A 787 -3.77 1.94 -15.30
N GLU A 788 -4.88 1.25 -15.57
CA GLU A 788 -6.21 1.84 -15.67
C GLU A 788 -6.62 2.52 -14.36
N ARG A 789 -6.48 1.81 -13.22
CA ARG A 789 -6.75 2.36 -11.89
C ARG A 789 -5.94 3.62 -11.60
N LEU A 790 -4.65 3.65 -11.95
CA LEU A 790 -3.82 4.83 -11.75
C LEU A 790 -4.30 6.02 -12.60
N VAL A 791 -4.61 5.79 -13.88
CA VAL A 791 -5.10 6.84 -14.79
C VAL A 791 -6.44 7.39 -14.31
N GLU A 792 -7.40 6.54 -13.95
CA GLU A 792 -8.70 6.95 -13.40
C GLU A 792 -8.55 7.74 -12.08
N THR A 793 -7.66 7.29 -11.20
CA THR A 793 -7.37 7.99 -9.95
C THR A 793 -6.81 9.38 -10.23
N LEU A 794 -5.82 9.50 -11.13
CA LEU A 794 -5.25 10.79 -11.49
C LEU A 794 -6.27 11.72 -12.15
N ASP A 795 -7.11 11.21 -13.07
CA ASP A 795 -8.15 12.01 -13.74
C ASP A 795 -9.09 12.65 -12.72
N ARG A 796 -9.57 11.85 -11.76
CA ARG A 796 -10.40 12.34 -10.65
C ARG A 796 -9.69 13.42 -9.84
N LEU A 797 -8.46 13.16 -9.41
CA LEU A 797 -7.71 14.06 -8.52
C LEU A 797 -7.39 15.40 -9.16
N LEU A 798 -7.02 15.39 -10.44
CA LEU A 798 -6.68 16.60 -11.19
C LEU A 798 -7.91 17.47 -11.46
N GLY A 799 -9.12 16.88 -11.42
CA GLY A 799 -10.39 17.59 -11.49
C GLY A 799 -10.93 18.11 -10.15
N GLU A 800 -10.27 17.86 -9.01
CA GLU A 800 -10.76 18.33 -7.70
C GLU A 800 -10.58 19.86 -7.55
N ASP A 801 -11.51 20.52 -6.85
CA ASP A 801 -11.54 21.99 -6.65
C ASP A 801 -10.24 22.55 -6.05
N ALA A 802 -9.51 21.76 -5.26
CA ALA A 802 -8.24 22.15 -4.69
C ALA A 802 -7.17 22.41 -5.78
N VAL A 803 -7.14 21.59 -6.83
CA VAL A 803 -6.24 21.79 -7.98
C VAL A 803 -6.68 23.04 -8.76
N ALA A 804 -7.98 23.20 -8.99
CA ALA A 804 -8.51 24.40 -9.65
C ALA A 804 -8.18 25.68 -8.88
N ALA A 805 -8.24 25.65 -7.55
CA ALA A 805 -7.88 26.78 -6.70
C ALA A 805 -6.39 27.13 -6.80
N LEU A 806 -5.50 26.13 -6.83
CA LEU A 806 -4.06 26.32 -7.01
C LEU A 806 -3.68 26.87 -8.39
N LEU A 807 -4.47 26.55 -9.42
CA LEU A 807 -4.30 27.12 -10.76
C LEU A 807 -4.79 28.57 -10.88
N ALA A 808 -5.68 28.99 -9.98
CA ALA A 808 -6.25 30.34 -9.99
C ALA A 808 -5.46 31.35 -9.13
N SER A 809 -4.62 30.85 -8.21
CA SER A 809 -3.67 31.65 -7.40
C SER A 809 -2.40 31.94 -8.17
#